data_AF-A0A445E6L5-F1
#
_entry.id   AF-A0A445E6L5-F1
#
_cell.length_a   1.000
_cell.length_b   1.000
_cell.length_c   1.000
_cell.angle_alpha   90.00
_cell.angle_beta   90.00
_cell.angle_gamma   90.00
#
_symmetry.space_group_name_H-M   'P 1'
#
loop_
_entity.id
_entity.type
_entity.pdbx_description
1 polymer ?
#
loop_
_entity_poly.entity_id
_entity_poly.type
_entity_poly.pdbx_seq_one_letter_code
_entity_poly.pdbx_strand_id
1 'polypeptide(L)'
;MVAKYSNFALLVTAVVLVFSTTTSYRIFPPNAPNLTTAAAASSFFNNSERQALIQSGWWSHDHSDLNHCKWTGISCDRAGRSVEEIHGWELIIISESLWLQNLNLTAFPNLVHLYLDEMGLKGSIPKEIGTLTKLCNLDLSNNNLDGKLPPTLSNLTQLEYLDVSFNFLSGIIPSTLGHCKELISFSLASNQIEGPIPLELGNLTRLYYLDLSNNLLTDLIPSTFIQLVSLNDLNLGSNQIGGSIPVQIGNLTSLCSLDLSNNSFSGSIPFQIGALTQLQYFLMELNQINGSIPSQFINLPSLKGLDLSHNKLSGPLPPNIASTSGRTIDLSHNFLTGDIPSIFGVNSMMESLDLSYNNFTGKLHKELANLISINLSYNSLDFSQDIMSSKSQLPDYCYFQPESLIGCNTPSFASCHSTPKTQLPHSAKTKHLLVIVLPITCIILLTIIAIILLARRTKSKKLEKRTAKNGDLFSIWNYDGKIAFEDIIEATQDFDIRYCIGTGAYGSVYRAQLPSGKVVAVKKLHQRESQNPSFDKSFRNEVKMLTEIRHRNIVKLHGFCLHSQCMFLVYEYMEKGSLFYALRIDDEAEELTWSHRVNILSGAANALSYMHHDCSPPIVHRDVTSNNILLNSELHAVVSDFGTARVLDPDSSNQTLKVGTYGYLAPELAYTLSVTEKCDVYSFGVVALETIMGRHPSYLVFVQLF
;
A
#
# COMPACT_ATOMS: atom_id res chain seq x y z
N MET A 1 -22.84 -25.10 -22.07
CA MET A 1 -23.04 -24.46 -20.75
C MET A 1 -22.77 -25.41 -19.58
N VAL A 2 -23.04 -26.72 -19.67
CA VAL A 2 -22.77 -27.70 -18.59
C VAL A 2 -21.29 -28.17 -18.51
N ALA A 3 -20.51 -28.04 -19.59
CA ALA A 3 -19.09 -28.43 -19.60
C ALA A 3 -18.13 -27.39 -18.94
N LYS A 4 -18.57 -26.15 -18.68
CA LYS A 4 -17.74 -25.10 -18.04
C LYS A 4 -17.76 -25.14 -16.50
N TYR A 5 -18.68 -25.88 -15.89
CA TYR A 5 -18.77 -26.04 -14.42
C TYR A 5 -17.91 -27.20 -13.88
N SER A 6 -17.38 -28.06 -14.75
CA SER A 6 -16.59 -29.23 -14.33
C SER A 6 -15.19 -28.86 -13.82
N ASN A 7 -14.57 -27.80 -14.36
CA ASN A 7 -13.22 -27.39 -13.95
C ASN A 7 -13.23 -26.59 -12.64
N PHE A 8 -14.34 -25.91 -12.32
CA PHE A 8 -14.50 -25.16 -11.08
C PHE A 8 -14.77 -26.10 -9.89
N ALA A 9 -15.61 -27.12 -10.10
CA ALA A 9 -15.76 -28.20 -9.13
C ALA A 9 -14.46 -28.97 -8.95
N LEU A 10 -13.69 -29.24 -10.02
CA LEU A 10 -12.39 -29.92 -9.90
C LEU A 10 -11.36 -29.10 -9.10
N LEU A 11 -11.33 -27.78 -9.24
CA LEU A 11 -10.39 -26.92 -8.50
C LEU A 11 -10.74 -26.90 -7.01
N VAL A 12 -12.03 -26.73 -6.67
CA VAL A 12 -12.51 -26.80 -5.28
C VAL A 12 -12.31 -28.20 -4.70
N THR A 13 -12.52 -29.25 -5.48
CA THR A 13 -12.31 -30.65 -5.04
C THR A 13 -10.81 -30.98 -4.93
N ALA A 14 -9.95 -30.40 -5.77
CA ALA A 14 -8.49 -30.58 -5.69
C ALA A 14 -7.91 -29.89 -4.44
N VAL A 15 -8.40 -28.69 -4.11
CA VAL A 15 -8.05 -28.01 -2.87
C VAL A 15 -8.51 -28.84 -1.66
N VAL A 16 -9.73 -29.39 -1.68
CA VAL A 16 -10.24 -30.29 -0.62
C VAL A 16 -9.48 -31.63 -0.54
N LEU A 17 -9.01 -32.19 -1.66
CA LEU A 17 -8.24 -33.45 -1.72
C LEU A 17 -6.78 -33.30 -1.24
N VAL A 18 -6.17 -32.14 -1.46
CA VAL A 18 -4.81 -31.84 -0.95
C VAL A 18 -4.81 -31.71 0.58
N PHE A 19 -5.91 -31.26 1.19
CA PHE A 19 -6.02 -31.17 2.67
C PHE A 19 -6.55 -32.44 3.35
N SER A 20 -7.23 -33.35 2.63
CA SER A 20 -7.69 -34.63 3.18
C SER A 20 -6.63 -35.74 3.14
N THR A 21 -5.51 -35.54 2.44
CA THR A 21 -4.46 -36.57 2.28
C THR A 21 -3.23 -36.37 3.16
N THR A 22 -3.15 -35.30 3.96
CA THR A 22 -2.08 -35.08 4.95
C THR A 22 -2.44 -35.50 6.38
N THR A 23 -3.65 -35.99 6.64
CA THR A 23 -4.00 -36.69 7.89
C THR A 23 -3.85 -38.20 7.72
N SER A 24 -2.60 -38.69 7.74
CA SER A 24 -2.35 -40.10 8.03
C SER A 24 -2.59 -40.35 9.52
N TYR A 25 -3.84 -40.61 9.88
CA TYR A 25 -4.18 -41.30 11.13
C TYR A 25 -3.54 -42.71 11.09
N ARG A 26 -2.52 -42.93 11.91
CA ARG A 26 -2.07 -44.30 12.25
C ARG A 26 -3.13 -44.94 13.14
N ILE A 27 -4.00 -45.73 12.52
CA ILE A 27 -4.92 -46.65 13.20
C ILE A 27 -4.11 -47.87 13.66
N PHE A 28 -3.96 -48.07 14.97
CA PHE A 28 -3.59 -49.37 15.53
C PHE A 28 -4.87 -50.20 15.78
N PRO A 29 -4.82 -51.55 15.63
CA PRO A 29 -6.02 -52.38 15.58
C PRO A 29 -6.57 -52.73 16.97
N PRO A 30 -7.87 -53.04 17.10
CA PRO A 30 -8.48 -53.40 18.37
C PRO A 30 -8.35 -54.91 18.62
N ASN A 31 -8.03 -55.32 19.86
CA ASN A 31 -8.68 -56.44 20.56
C ASN A 31 -8.19 -56.61 22.03
N ALA A 32 -9.11 -56.27 22.96
CA ALA A 32 -9.43 -56.88 24.27
C ALA A 32 -8.41 -56.83 25.45
N PRO A 33 -8.85 -56.99 26.73
CA PRO A 33 -10.16 -56.75 27.36
C PRO A 33 -10.10 -55.78 28.57
N ASN A 34 -11.27 -55.43 29.10
CA ASN A 34 -11.50 -54.69 30.34
C ASN A 34 -10.63 -55.19 31.51
N LEU A 35 -9.92 -54.27 32.17
CA LEU A 35 -9.61 -54.37 33.60
C LEU A 35 -9.68 -52.99 34.24
N THR A 36 -10.62 -52.87 35.17
CA THR A 36 -10.73 -51.82 36.17
C THR A 36 -9.42 -51.67 36.93
N THR A 37 -8.89 -50.46 37.05
CA THR A 37 -8.46 -49.84 38.33
C THR A 37 -8.02 -48.40 38.09
N ALA A 38 -8.62 -47.50 38.86
CA ALA A 38 -8.22 -46.11 38.98
C ALA A 38 -6.86 -45.98 39.66
N ALA A 39 -6.24 -44.80 39.46
CA ALA A 39 -5.06 -44.24 40.12
C ALA A 39 -3.68 -44.59 39.53
N ALA A 40 -3.16 -43.70 38.65
CA ALA A 40 -1.76 -43.21 38.64
C ALA A 40 -1.38 -42.41 37.36
N ALA A 41 -2.13 -41.38 36.95
CA ALA A 41 -1.74 -40.52 35.80
C ALA A 41 -1.69 -39.01 36.09
N SER A 42 -1.62 -38.61 37.36
CA SER A 42 -1.80 -37.21 37.78
C SER A 42 -0.50 -36.47 38.15
N SER A 43 0.63 -36.70 37.49
CA SER A 43 1.91 -36.05 37.90
C SER A 43 2.82 -35.49 36.80
N PHE A 44 2.32 -35.22 35.58
CA PHE A 44 3.20 -34.92 34.44
C PHE A 44 3.08 -33.54 33.77
N PHE A 45 2.25 -32.61 34.26
CA PHE A 45 2.10 -31.26 33.68
C PHE A 45 2.41 -30.17 34.69
N ASN A 46 3.19 -29.16 34.31
CA ASN A 46 3.47 -28.02 35.18
C ASN A 46 2.18 -27.21 35.40
N ASN A 47 1.57 -27.37 36.58
CA ASN A 47 0.29 -26.76 36.89
C ASN A 47 0.31 -25.22 36.79
N SER A 48 1.46 -24.56 36.97
CA SER A 48 1.53 -23.09 36.89
C SER A 48 1.33 -22.53 35.48
N GLU A 49 1.95 -23.14 34.46
CA GLU A 49 1.82 -22.73 33.05
C GLU A 49 0.37 -22.86 32.59
N ARG A 50 -0.24 -24.03 32.85
CA ARG A 50 -1.64 -24.28 32.56
C ARG A 50 -2.56 -23.27 33.25
N GLN A 51 -2.34 -22.98 34.52
CA GLN A 51 -3.16 -22.01 35.24
C GLN A 51 -3.00 -20.60 34.65
N ALA A 52 -1.79 -20.19 34.26
CA ALA A 52 -1.57 -18.90 33.61
C ALA A 52 -2.29 -18.78 32.26
N LEU A 53 -2.28 -19.84 31.44
CA LEU A 53 -3.02 -19.89 30.17
C LEU A 53 -4.55 -19.86 30.37
N ILE A 54 -5.07 -20.51 31.41
CA ILE A 54 -6.51 -20.44 31.74
C ILE A 54 -6.89 -19.04 32.22
N GLN A 55 -6.10 -18.49 33.13
CA GLN A 55 -6.38 -17.20 33.77
C GLN A 55 -6.25 -16.02 32.82
N SER A 56 -5.46 -16.14 31.74
CA SER A 56 -5.41 -15.12 30.70
C SER A 56 -6.78 -14.94 30.01
N GLY A 57 -7.59 -15.99 29.97
CA GLY A 57 -8.88 -16.04 29.30
C GLY A 57 -8.79 -16.27 27.78
N TRP A 58 -7.59 -16.46 27.21
CA TRP A 58 -7.40 -16.55 25.76
C TRP A 58 -7.67 -17.97 25.22
N TRP A 59 -7.57 -19.00 26.06
CA TRP A 59 -7.79 -20.42 25.72
C TRP A 59 -9.13 -20.95 26.26
N SER A 60 -10.21 -20.15 26.22
CA SER A 60 -11.52 -20.47 26.81
C SER A 60 -12.16 -21.77 26.31
N HIS A 61 -11.79 -22.24 25.12
CA HIS A 61 -12.37 -23.43 24.47
C HIS A 61 -11.57 -24.72 24.69
N ASP A 62 -10.30 -24.62 25.11
CA ASP A 62 -9.37 -25.75 25.15
C ASP A 62 -9.31 -26.45 26.53
N HIS A 63 -10.15 -26.05 27.48
CA HIS A 63 -10.14 -26.56 28.86
C HIS A 63 -10.46 -28.07 29.01
N SER A 64 -10.90 -28.74 27.94
CA SER A 64 -11.27 -30.15 27.96
C SER A 64 -10.07 -31.11 28.03
N ASP A 65 -8.90 -30.71 27.52
CA ASP A 65 -7.65 -31.48 27.66
C ASP A 65 -6.85 -30.98 28.87
N LEU A 66 -6.45 -31.92 29.73
CA LEU A 66 -5.59 -31.62 30.89
C LEU A 66 -4.15 -31.29 30.49
N ASN A 67 -3.75 -31.66 29.27
CA ASN A 67 -2.44 -31.37 28.71
C ASN A 67 -2.48 -30.07 27.88
N HIS A 68 -1.95 -28.98 28.44
CA HIS A 68 -1.88 -27.68 27.76
C HIS A 68 -0.96 -27.66 26.55
N CYS A 69 -0.06 -28.64 26.39
CA CYS A 69 0.81 -28.77 25.21
C CYS A 69 0.09 -29.24 23.94
N LYS A 70 -1.22 -29.51 24.03
CA LYS A 70 -2.07 -29.78 22.88
C LYS A 70 -3.01 -28.62 22.55
N TRP A 71 -2.96 -27.56 23.35
CA TRP A 71 -3.79 -26.39 23.12
C TRP A 71 -3.30 -25.66 21.90
N THR A 72 -4.24 -25.01 21.22
CA THR A 72 -3.95 -24.31 19.98
C THR A 72 -2.89 -23.23 20.24
N GLY A 73 -1.86 -23.15 19.38
CA GLY A 73 -0.76 -22.20 19.56
C GLY A 73 0.21 -22.47 20.71
N ILE A 74 0.16 -23.63 21.39
CA ILE A 74 1.10 -23.98 22.47
C ILE A 74 2.02 -25.13 22.03
N SER A 75 3.33 -24.86 21.97
CA SER A 75 4.36 -25.89 21.79
C SER A 75 5.16 -26.08 23.08
N CYS A 76 5.40 -27.34 23.43
CA CYS A 76 6.22 -27.69 24.59
C CYS A 76 7.53 -28.36 24.18
N ASP A 77 8.46 -28.45 25.14
CA ASP A 77 9.73 -29.17 24.99
C ASP A 77 9.55 -30.61 24.47
N ARG A 78 10.64 -31.24 24.03
CA ARG A 78 10.60 -32.65 23.52
C ARG A 78 10.01 -33.66 24.52
N ALA A 79 10.04 -33.34 25.81
CA ALA A 79 9.45 -34.17 26.85
C ALA A 79 7.95 -33.88 27.08
N GLY A 80 7.40 -32.82 26.48
CA GLY A 80 6.01 -32.37 26.63
C GLY A 80 5.68 -31.84 28.02
N ARG A 81 6.66 -31.26 28.72
CA ARG A 81 6.56 -30.89 30.15
C ARG A 81 6.52 -29.40 30.41
N SER A 82 7.09 -28.58 29.54
CA SER A 82 7.16 -27.12 29.71
C SER A 82 6.97 -26.42 28.38
N VAL A 83 6.21 -25.32 28.39
CA VAL A 83 5.96 -24.51 27.19
C VAL A 83 7.26 -23.85 26.72
N GLU A 84 7.60 -24.06 25.46
CA GLU A 84 8.74 -23.43 24.78
C GLU A 84 8.27 -22.37 23.77
N GLU A 85 7.05 -22.50 23.22
CA GLU A 85 6.53 -21.55 22.23
C GLU A 85 5.06 -21.24 22.48
N ILE A 86 4.69 -19.97 22.31
CA ILE A 86 3.31 -19.49 22.32
C ILE A 86 3.07 -18.70 21.04
N HIS A 87 2.05 -19.11 20.28
CA HIS A 87 1.56 -18.48 19.06
C HIS A 87 0.11 -18.02 19.24
N GLY A 88 -0.08 -16.72 19.36
CA GLY A 88 -1.37 -16.08 19.57
C GLY A 88 -2.26 -16.07 18.33
N TRP A 89 -1.68 -15.97 17.13
CA TRP A 89 -2.41 -15.95 15.86
C TRP A 89 -3.19 -17.24 15.58
N GLU A 90 -2.85 -18.35 16.26
CA GLU A 90 -3.60 -19.61 16.18
C GLU A 90 -4.90 -19.62 16.98
N LEU A 91 -5.08 -18.66 17.90
CA LEU A 91 -6.23 -18.61 18.79
C LEU A 91 -7.47 -18.04 18.08
N ILE A 92 -8.61 -18.67 18.32
CA ILE A 92 -9.93 -18.10 18.02
C ILE A 92 -10.35 -17.35 19.29
N ILE A 93 -10.29 -16.03 19.25
CA ILE A 93 -10.44 -15.19 20.43
C ILE A 93 -11.82 -14.52 20.40
N ILE A 94 -12.68 -14.89 21.35
CA ILE A 94 -14.08 -14.41 21.44
C ILE A 94 -14.25 -13.29 22.49
N SER A 95 -13.15 -12.61 22.85
CA SER A 95 -13.14 -11.62 23.92
C SER A 95 -12.92 -10.21 23.37
N GLU A 96 -13.85 -9.30 23.68
CA GLU A 96 -13.84 -7.91 23.19
C GLU A 96 -12.64 -7.07 23.68
N SER A 97 -11.81 -7.55 24.61
CA SER A 97 -10.60 -6.86 25.06
C SER A 97 -9.56 -7.80 25.64
N LEU A 98 -8.57 -8.14 24.84
CA LEU A 98 -7.37 -8.83 25.29
C LEU A 98 -6.38 -7.86 25.92
N TRP A 99 -5.92 -8.17 27.12
CA TRP A 99 -4.87 -7.41 27.81
C TRP A 99 -3.64 -8.27 27.95
N LEU A 100 -2.49 -7.78 27.48
CA LEU A 100 -1.23 -8.54 27.57
C LEU A 100 -0.89 -8.92 29.03
N GLN A 101 -1.26 -8.06 29.98
CA GLN A 101 -1.01 -8.28 31.41
C GLN A 101 -1.82 -9.44 32.00
N ASN A 102 -2.91 -9.88 31.34
CA ASN A 102 -3.68 -11.03 31.81
C ASN A 102 -2.89 -12.34 31.66
N LEU A 103 -1.95 -12.40 30.70
CA LEU A 103 -1.04 -13.52 30.61
C LEU A 103 0.07 -13.37 31.65
N ASN A 104 0.04 -14.22 32.68
CA ASN A 104 1.10 -14.24 33.69
C ASN A 104 2.41 -14.82 33.12
N LEU A 105 3.23 -13.96 32.52
CA LEU A 105 4.49 -14.32 31.86
C LEU A 105 5.47 -15.04 32.79
N THR A 106 5.44 -14.77 34.09
CA THR A 106 6.35 -15.41 35.05
C THR A 106 6.13 -16.92 35.18
N ALA A 107 4.99 -17.43 34.71
CA ALA A 107 4.69 -18.86 34.70
C ALA A 107 5.45 -19.65 33.63
N PHE A 108 6.10 -19.00 32.66
CA PHE A 108 6.74 -19.63 31.49
C PHE A 108 8.26 -19.42 31.45
N PRO A 109 9.02 -19.86 32.47
CA PRO A 109 10.47 -19.58 32.57
C PRO A 109 11.32 -20.23 31.47
N ASN A 110 10.77 -21.20 30.73
CA ASN A 110 11.44 -21.89 29.64
C ASN A 110 11.03 -21.40 28.24
N LEU A 111 10.22 -20.35 28.16
CA LEU A 111 9.72 -19.84 26.89
C LEU A 111 10.88 -19.34 26.02
N VAL A 112 10.91 -19.82 24.78
CA VAL A 112 11.92 -19.50 23.76
C VAL A 112 11.32 -18.57 22.71
N HIS A 113 10.07 -18.81 22.32
CA HIS A 113 9.38 -18.00 21.32
C HIS A 113 8.02 -17.51 21.83
N LEU A 114 7.78 -16.20 21.70
CA LEU A 114 6.50 -15.59 22.03
C LEU A 114 6.05 -14.73 20.85
N TYR A 115 5.08 -15.24 20.09
CA TYR A 115 4.48 -14.58 18.95
C TYR A 115 3.02 -14.24 19.28
N LEU A 116 2.77 -12.98 19.61
CA LEU A 116 1.44 -12.46 19.94
C LEU A 116 1.05 -11.32 18.99
N ASP A 117 1.57 -11.35 17.78
CA ASP A 117 1.26 -10.41 16.71
C ASP A 117 -0.20 -10.48 16.27
N GLU A 118 -0.76 -9.35 15.82
CA GLU A 118 -2.12 -9.24 15.26
C GLU A 118 -3.26 -9.71 16.18
N MET A 119 -3.06 -9.72 17.50
CA MET A 119 -4.07 -10.17 18.46
C MET A 119 -5.02 -9.07 18.94
N GLY A 120 -4.78 -7.81 18.57
CA GLY A 120 -5.52 -6.66 19.11
C GLY A 120 -5.27 -6.44 20.62
N LEU A 121 -4.11 -6.87 21.13
CA LEU A 121 -3.74 -6.75 22.54
C LEU A 121 -3.67 -5.29 22.98
N LYS A 122 -4.28 -5.00 24.14
CA LYS A 122 -4.28 -3.68 24.77
C LYS A 122 -3.38 -3.64 26.00
N GLY A 123 -3.07 -2.41 26.40
CA GLY A 123 -2.30 -2.08 27.60
C GLY A 123 -0.79 -2.12 27.36
N SER A 124 -0.03 -1.85 28.43
CA SER A 124 1.43 -1.81 28.38
C SER A 124 2.14 -3.17 28.44
N ILE A 125 3.34 -3.22 27.87
CA ILE A 125 4.25 -4.37 28.00
C ILE A 125 4.70 -4.47 29.47
N PRO A 126 4.34 -5.55 30.20
CA PRO A 126 4.65 -5.68 31.62
C PRO A 126 6.16 -5.89 31.83
N LYS A 127 6.72 -5.34 32.91
CA LYS A 127 8.15 -5.48 33.26
C LYS A 127 8.57 -6.94 33.45
N GLU A 128 7.61 -7.80 33.80
CA GLU A 128 7.72 -9.24 33.98
C GLU A 128 8.17 -9.96 32.69
N ILE A 129 8.05 -9.33 31.52
CA ILE A 129 8.62 -9.84 30.26
C ILE A 129 10.12 -10.15 30.43
N GLY A 130 10.85 -9.32 31.20
CA GLY A 130 12.27 -9.51 31.47
C GLY A 130 12.61 -10.72 32.36
N THR A 131 11.62 -11.50 32.80
CA THR A 131 11.83 -12.78 33.50
C THR A 131 12.05 -13.95 32.54
N LEU A 132 11.69 -13.79 31.26
CA LEU A 132 11.78 -14.81 30.21
C LEU A 132 13.20 -14.96 29.65
N THR A 133 14.19 -15.22 30.51
CA THR A 133 15.62 -15.18 30.15
C THR A 133 16.09 -16.15 29.04
N LYS A 134 15.23 -17.08 28.60
CA LYS A 134 15.48 -17.99 27.46
C LYS A 134 14.86 -17.52 26.14
N LEU A 135 14.13 -16.41 26.15
CA LEU A 135 13.43 -15.92 24.98
C LEU A 135 14.42 -15.50 23.90
N CYS A 136 14.27 -16.09 22.72
CA CYS A 136 15.03 -15.81 21.51
C CYS A 136 14.22 -14.92 20.55
N ASN A 137 12.89 -15.12 20.49
CA ASN A 137 12.02 -14.35 19.60
C ASN A 137 10.84 -13.78 20.38
N LEU A 138 10.64 -12.47 20.25
CA LEU A 138 9.50 -11.75 20.77
C LEU A 138 8.86 -10.94 19.65
N ASP A 139 7.64 -11.32 19.27
CA ASP A 139 6.80 -10.55 18.34
C ASP A 139 5.51 -10.14 19.04
N LEU A 140 5.34 -8.83 19.19
CA LEU A 140 4.14 -8.17 19.71
C LEU A 140 3.60 -7.15 18.70
N SER A 141 4.00 -7.25 17.44
CA SER A 141 3.66 -6.28 16.40
C SER A 141 2.16 -6.25 16.08
N ASN A 142 1.69 -5.18 15.46
CA ASN A 142 0.30 -5.03 15.01
C ASN A 142 -0.74 -5.26 16.12
N ASN A 143 -0.54 -4.60 17.27
CA ASN A 143 -1.45 -4.65 18.41
C ASN A 143 -1.86 -3.22 18.83
N ASN A 144 -2.61 -3.11 19.92
CA ASN A 144 -3.03 -1.86 20.52
C ASN A 144 -2.25 -1.59 21.83
N LEU A 145 -0.99 -2.01 21.92
CA LEU A 145 -0.18 -1.86 23.12
C LEU A 145 0.22 -0.39 23.33
N ASP A 146 0.23 0.06 24.58
CA ASP A 146 0.53 1.44 24.96
C ASP A 146 1.61 1.53 26.05
N GLY A 147 1.84 2.73 26.60
CA GLY A 147 2.84 2.93 27.64
C GLY A 147 4.27 2.90 27.10
N LYS A 148 5.25 2.55 27.95
CA LYS A 148 6.68 2.63 27.62
C LYS A 148 7.29 1.25 27.40
N LEU A 149 8.35 1.18 26.60
CA LEU A 149 9.23 0.00 26.57
C LEU A 149 9.85 -0.23 27.96
N PRO A 150 9.65 -1.40 28.60
CA PRO A 150 10.19 -1.65 29.91
C PRO A 150 11.72 -1.89 29.82
N PRO A 151 12.55 -1.21 30.64
CA PRO A 151 14.01 -1.42 30.64
C PRO A 151 14.43 -2.86 30.95
N THR A 152 13.55 -3.65 31.57
CA THR A 152 13.76 -5.07 31.86
C THR A 152 13.84 -5.95 30.62
N LEU A 153 13.44 -5.46 29.42
CA LEU A 153 13.73 -6.14 28.15
C LEU A 153 15.24 -6.42 27.97
N SER A 154 16.10 -5.57 28.56
CA SER A 154 17.55 -5.78 28.55
C SER A 154 18.03 -7.04 29.28
N ASN A 155 17.17 -7.69 30.07
CA ASN A 155 17.48 -8.96 30.71
C ASN A 155 17.38 -10.14 29.73
N LEU A 156 16.78 -9.96 28.56
CA LEU A 156 16.59 -10.98 27.53
C LEU A 156 17.86 -11.12 26.69
N THR A 157 18.95 -11.56 27.31
CA THR A 157 20.29 -11.56 26.68
C THR A 157 20.44 -12.57 25.52
N GLN A 158 19.47 -13.48 25.36
CA GLN A 158 19.41 -14.45 24.25
C GLN A 158 18.52 -13.99 23.09
N LEU A 159 17.93 -12.80 23.19
CA LEU A 159 16.97 -12.31 22.21
C LEU A 159 17.67 -12.01 20.88
N GLU A 160 17.20 -12.68 19.82
CA GLU A 160 17.66 -12.53 18.43
C GLU A 160 16.68 -11.70 17.60
N TYR A 161 15.38 -11.81 17.88
CA TYR A 161 14.31 -11.10 17.18
C TYR A 161 13.41 -10.35 18.17
N LEU A 162 13.28 -9.04 17.96
CA LEU A 162 12.37 -8.19 18.70
C LEU A 162 11.55 -7.35 17.73
N ASP A 163 10.25 -7.64 17.65
CA ASP A 163 9.30 -6.81 16.92
C ASP A 163 8.17 -6.34 17.85
N VAL A 164 8.04 -5.01 17.95
CA VAL A 164 6.99 -4.31 18.72
C VAL A 164 6.40 -3.17 17.87
N SER A 165 6.53 -3.28 16.55
CA SER A 165 6.07 -2.28 15.59
C SER A 165 4.53 -2.22 15.50
N PHE A 166 4.01 -1.16 14.90
CA PHE A 166 2.56 -0.94 14.70
C PHE A 166 1.77 -1.08 16.00
N ASN A 167 2.11 -0.25 16.98
CA ASN A 167 1.47 -0.15 18.29
C ASN A 167 1.33 1.34 18.69
N PHE A 168 0.93 1.61 19.93
CA PHE A 168 0.85 2.95 20.53
C PHE A 168 1.91 3.17 21.62
N LEU A 169 3.07 2.51 21.52
CA LEU A 169 4.15 2.65 22.50
C LEU A 169 4.73 4.06 22.46
N SER A 170 5.11 4.59 23.62
CA SER A 170 5.53 5.97 23.85
C SER A 170 6.77 6.06 24.75
N GLY A 171 7.30 7.26 24.92
CA GLY A 171 8.53 7.49 25.70
C GLY A 171 9.78 7.15 24.89
N ILE A 172 10.91 6.93 25.58
CA ILE A 172 12.23 6.77 24.94
C ILE A 172 12.60 5.30 24.73
N ILE A 173 13.51 5.05 23.79
CA ILE A 173 14.21 3.75 23.68
C ILE A 173 15.12 3.59 24.92
N PRO A 174 14.96 2.55 25.74
CA PRO A 174 15.84 2.32 26.89
C PRO A 174 17.27 2.04 26.44
N SER A 175 18.25 2.82 26.92
CA SER A 175 19.67 2.58 26.60
C SER A 175 20.17 1.21 27.04
N THR A 176 19.53 0.60 28.04
CA THR A 176 19.82 -0.76 28.50
C THR A 176 19.58 -1.82 27.43
N LEU A 177 18.79 -1.56 26.38
CA LEU A 177 18.61 -2.51 25.27
C LEU A 177 19.93 -2.84 24.55
N GLY A 178 20.95 -1.99 24.65
CA GLY A 178 22.30 -2.29 24.17
C GLY A 178 22.97 -3.51 24.84
N HIS A 179 22.37 -4.11 25.88
CA HIS A 179 22.82 -5.35 26.49
C HIS A 179 22.40 -6.62 25.73
N CYS A 180 21.39 -6.56 24.86
CA CYS A 180 20.87 -7.72 24.11
C CYS A 180 21.76 -8.04 22.89
N LYS A 181 23.02 -8.41 23.12
CA LYS A 181 24.05 -8.51 22.07
C LYS A 181 23.78 -9.56 20.98
N GLU A 182 22.86 -10.48 21.22
CA GLU A 182 22.47 -11.51 20.25
C GLU A 182 21.43 -11.01 19.23
N LEU A 183 20.93 -9.78 19.38
CA LEU A 183 19.87 -9.23 18.53
C LEU A 183 20.32 -9.11 17.08
N ILE A 184 19.55 -9.73 16.19
CA ILE A 184 19.73 -9.75 14.72
C ILE A 184 18.69 -8.84 14.06
N SER A 185 17.45 -8.84 14.55
CA SER A 185 16.37 -8.02 14.03
C SER A 185 15.72 -7.22 15.15
N PHE A 186 15.60 -5.90 14.94
CA PHE A 186 14.90 -5.01 15.84
C PHE A 186 13.96 -4.07 15.07
N SER A 187 12.67 -4.18 15.34
CA SER A 187 11.65 -3.30 14.79
C SER A 187 10.84 -2.61 15.90
N LEU A 188 10.79 -1.30 15.83
CA LEU A 188 9.98 -0.41 16.68
C LEU A 188 9.12 0.54 15.82
N ALA A 189 9.01 0.25 14.53
CA ALA A 189 8.37 1.11 13.54
C ALA A 189 6.92 1.45 13.89
N SER A 190 6.44 2.62 13.46
CA SER A 190 5.03 3.03 13.61
C SER A 190 4.54 2.97 15.07
N ASN A 191 5.17 3.77 15.92
CA ASN A 191 4.82 3.99 17.32
C ASN A 191 4.87 5.50 17.65
N GLN A 192 4.82 5.86 18.93
CA GLN A 192 4.93 7.24 19.45
C GLN A 192 6.23 7.43 20.25
N ILE A 193 7.31 6.74 19.87
CA ILE A 193 8.59 6.77 20.57
C ILE A 193 9.28 8.11 20.30
N GLU A 194 9.73 8.75 21.37
CA GLU A 194 10.31 10.09 21.37
C GLU A 194 11.76 10.10 21.87
N GLY A 195 12.44 11.23 21.69
CA GLY A 195 13.79 11.46 22.20
C GLY A 195 14.89 10.86 21.30
N PRO A 196 16.16 10.88 21.77
CA PRO A 196 17.29 10.44 20.98
C PRO A 196 17.39 8.91 20.87
N ILE A 197 17.99 8.45 19.77
CA ILE A 197 18.46 7.07 19.65
C ILE A 197 19.64 6.85 20.62
N PRO A 198 19.60 5.90 21.56
CA PRO A 198 20.69 5.67 22.51
C PRO A 198 21.98 5.21 21.82
N LEU A 199 23.13 5.72 22.27
CA LEU A 199 24.44 5.33 21.75
C LEU A 199 24.75 3.85 22.01
N GLU A 200 24.17 3.28 23.06
CA GLU A 200 24.33 1.88 23.45
C GLU A 200 23.74 0.90 22.43
N LEU A 201 22.83 1.32 21.56
CA LEU A 201 22.36 0.47 20.45
C LEU A 201 23.49 0.11 19.48
N GLY A 202 24.56 0.93 19.42
CA GLY A 202 25.77 0.58 18.65
C GLY A 202 26.47 -0.69 19.14
N ASN A 203 26.22 -1.15 20.38
CA ASN A 203 26.78 -2.39 20.91
C ASN A 203 26.16 -3.66 20.30
N LEU A 204 25.06 -3.54 19.55
CA LEU A 204 24.33 -4.66 18.95
C LEU A 204 25.00 -5.12 17.64
N THR A 205 26.25 -5.57 17.70
CA THR A 205 27.08 -5.80 16.50
C THR A 205 26.59 -6.93 15.58
N ARG A 206 25.64 -7.75 16.03
CA ARG A 206 24.95 -8.80 15.25
C ARG A 206 23.72 -8.29 14.50
N LEU A 207 23.31 -7.04 14.74
CA LEU A 207 22.12 -6.46 14.16
C LEU A 207 22.25 -6.40 12.63
N TYR A 208 21.30 -7.03 11.96
CA TYR A 208 21.17 -7.13 10.51
C TYR A 208 20.05 -6.22 10.00
N TYR A 209 18.94 -6.15 10.74
CA TYR A 209 17.77 -5.32 10.42
C TYR A 209 17.46 -4.39 11.59
N LEU A 210 17.39 -3.08 11.31
CA LEU A 210 16.95 -2.06 12.27
C LEU A 210 15.92 -1.14 11.64
N ASP A 211 14.70 -1.18 12.16
CA ASP A 211 13.61 -0.30 11.75
C ASP A 211 13.06 0.50 12.94
N LEU A 212 13.31 1.81 12.91
CA LEU A 212 12.82 2.78 13.88
C LEU A 212 11.92 3.84 13.21
N SER A 213 11.43 3.55 12.00
CA SER A 213 10.69 4.50 11.19
C SER A 213 9.34 4.89 11.79
N ASN A 214 8.79 6.02 11.33
CA ASN A 214 7.46 6.49 11.71
C ASN A 214 7.28 6.60 13.24
N ASN A 215 8.15 7.41 13.85
CA ASN A 215 8.16 7.71 15.28
C ASN A 215 8.42 9.22 15.48
N LEU A 216 8.70 9.64 16.71
CA LEU A 216 9.02 11.01 17.10
C LEU A 216 10.49 11.15 17.52
N LEU A 217 11.40 10.34 16.96
CA LEU A 217 12.81 10.35 17.34
C LEU A 217 13.50 11.64 16.93
N THR A 218 14.37 12.16 17.79
CA THR A 218 15.05 13.46 17.64
C THR A 218 16.58 13.31 17.66
N ASP A 219 17.29 14.45 17.63
CA ASP A 219 18.75 14.56 17.71
C ASP A 219 19.49 13.93 16.52
N LEU A 220 20.66 13.34 16.75
CA LEU A 220 21.60 12.89 15.72
C LEU A 220 21.61 11.36 15.63
N ILE A 221 21.97 10.82 14.46
CA ILE A 221 22.36 9.42 14.34
C ILE A 221 23.57 9.16 15.26
N PRO A 222 23.53 8.17 16.17
CA PRO A 222 24.63 7.91 17.07
C PRO A 222 25.92 7.54 16.34
N SER A 223 27.04 8.17 16.70
CA SER A 223 28.34 7.86 16.11
C SER A 223 28.80 6.41 16.34
N THR A 224 28.26 5.74 17.36
CA THR A 224 28.49 4.32 17.67
C THR A 224 27.89 3.37 16.65
N PHE A 225 26.97 3.82 15.77
CA PHE A 225 26.42 2.99 14.69
C PHE A 225 27.49 2.47 13.74
N ILE A 226 28.68 3.10 13.70
CA ILE A 226 29.88 2.59 13.01
C ILE A 226 30.24 1.14 13.39
N GLN A 227 29.81 0.66 14.56
CA GLN A 227 30.08 -0.69 15.06
C GLN A 227 29.12 -1.74 14.49
N LEU A 228 28.01 -1.34 13.89
CA LEU A 228 26.97 -2.22 13.35
C LEU A 228 27.35 -2.77 11.97
N VAL A 229 28.54 -3.37 11.85
CA VAL A 229 29.13 -3.79 10.58
C VAL A 229 28.34 -4.89 9.84
N SER A 230 27.45 -5.59 10.55
CA SER A 230 26.54 -6.60 10.01
C SER A 230 25.24 -6.02 9.46
N LEU A 231 24.97 -4.73 9.69
CA LEU A 231 23.71 -4.09 9.36
C LEU A 231 23.50 -4.06 7.85
N ASN A 232 22.38 -4.61 7.41
CA ASN A 232 21.99 -4.70 6.01
C ASN A 232 20.89 -3.69 5.68
N ASP A 233 19.91 -3.56 6.57
CA ASP A 233 18.80 -2.64 6.39
C ASP A 233 18.70 -1.70 7.60
N LEU A 234 18.79 -0.40 7.32
CA LEU A 234 18.61 0.66 8.30
C LEU A 234 17.48 1.57 7.83
N ASN A 235 16.37 1.56 8.57
CA ASN A 235 15.25 2.45 8.34
C ASN A 235 15.02 3.40 9.52
N LEU A 236 15.24 4.69 9.28
CA LEU A 236 14.99 5.79 10.21
C LEU A 236 13.96 6.79 9.65
N GLY A 237 13.29 6.44 8.55
CA GLY A 237 12.39 7.33 7.83
C GLY A 237 11.23 7.86 8.68
N SER A 238 10.70 9.03 8.33
CA SER A 238 9.54 9.64 9.02
C SER A 238 9.75 9.82 10.52
N ASN A 239 10.77 10.60 10.88
CA ASN A 239 11.09 10.99 12.26
C ASN A 239 11.42 12.50 12.32
N GLN A 240 11.98 12.96 13.44
CA GLN A 240 12.44 14.34 13.65
C GLN A 240 13.97 14.42 13.82
N ILE A 241 14.70 13.44 13.26
CA ILE A 241 16.16 13.34 13.39
C ILE A 241 16.80 14.45 12.55
N GLY A 242 17.80 15.13 13.13
CA GLY A 242 18.46 16.29 12.54
C GLY A 242 19.97 16.13 12.41
N GLY A 243 20.62 17.28 12.16
CA GLY A 243 22.07 17.35 11.95
C GLY A 243 22.53 16.72 10.63
N SER A 244 23.83 16.49 10.52
CA SER A 244 24.45 15.93 9.31
C SER A 244 24.56 14.41 9.37
N ILE A 245 24.50 13.78 8.20
CA ILE A 245 24.79 12.35 8.04
C ILE A 245 26.25 12.09 8.49
N PRO A 246 26.49 11.20 9.47
CA PRO A 246 27.84 10.90 9.92
C PRO A 246 28.69 10.30 8.80
N VAL A 247 29.92 10.78 8.61
CA VAL A 247 30.85 10.24 7.61
C VAL A 247 31.17 8.75 7.83
N GLN A 248 31.04 8.30 9.07
CA GLN A 248 31.24 6.93 9.52
C GLN A 248 30.22 5.95 8.93
N ILE A 249 29.09 6.43 8.39
CA ILE A 249 28.10 5.56 7.74
C ILE A 249 28.70 4.76 6.59
N GLY A 250 29.73 5.32 5.92
CA GLY A 250 30.45 4.63 4.84
C GLY A 250 31.25 3.39 5.29
N ASN A 251 31.39 3.16 6.59
CA ASN A 251 32.03 1.93 7.11
C ASN A 251 31.05 0.74 7.19
N LEU A 252 29.75 0.97 7.02
CA LEU A 252 28.71 -0.06 7.10
C LEU A 252 28.55 -0.76 5.75
N THR A 253 29.63 -1.37 5.25
CA THR A 253 29.73 -1.92 3.89
C THR A 253 28.76 -3.07 3.57
N SER A 254 28.07 -3.59 4.59
CA SER A 254 27.02 -4.61 4.46
C SER A 254 25.64 -4.03 4.14
N LEU A 255 25.46 -2.70 4.20
CA LEU A 255 24.17 -2.05 3.94
C LEU A 255 23.71 -2.28 2.49
N CYS A 256 22.50 -2.84 2.37
CA CYS A 256 21.71 -2.96 1.16
C CYS A 256 20.63 -1.87 1.07
N SER A 257 20.04 -1.48 2.19
CA SER A 257 19.01 -0.44 2.23
C SER A 257 19.32 0.59 3.30
N LEU A 258 19.27 1.87 2.93
CA LEU A 258 19.39 3.01 3.83
C LEU A 258 18.25 3.99 3.56
N ASP A 259 17.31 4.05 4.51
CA ASP A 259 16.18 4.98 4.49
C ASP A 259 16.31 6.01 5.61
N LEU A 260 16.54 7.26 5.22
CA LEU A 260 16.63 8.44 6.07
C LEU A 260 15.56 9.49 5.68
N SER A 261 14.55 9.08 4.91
CA SER A 261 13.51 9.95 4.35
C SER A 261 12.72 10.71 5.42
N ASN A 262 12.10 11.82 5.03
CA ASN A 262 11.13 12.56 5.84
C ASN A 262 11.63 12.84 7.27
N ASN A 263 12.73 13.58 7.36
CA ASN A 263 13.41 13.93 8.61
C ASN A 263 13.87 15.40 8.55
N SER A 264 14.70 15.82 9.51
CA SER A 264 15.31 17.16 9.56
C SER A 264 16.81 17.15 9.26
N PHE A 265 17.32 16.16 8.51
CA PHE A 265 18.73 16.08 8.17
C PHE A 265 19.18 17.28 7.33
N SER A 266 20.38 17.78 7.59
CA SER A 266 20.96 18.99 6.97
C SER A 266 22.44 18.80 6.66
N GLY A 267 23.04 19.78 5.97
CA GLY A 267 24.42 19.65 5.49
C GLY A 267 24.52 18.78 4.24
N SER A 268 25.74 18.46 3.82
CA SER A 268 25.99 17.73 2.58
C SER A 268 26.00 16.21 2.75
N ILE A 269 25.65 15.51 1.68
CA ILE A 269 25.85 14.06 1.58
C ILE A 269 27.36 13.75 1.66
N PRO A 270 27.82 12.92 2.62
CA PRO A 270 29.23 12.59 2.73
C PRO A 270 29.67 11.67 1.59
N PHE A 271 30.84 11.96 0.98
CA PHE A 271 31.35 11.17 -0.15
C PHE A 271 31.66 9.71 0.22
N GLN A 272 31.82 9.42 1.51
CA GLN A 272 32.01 8.09 2.09
C GLN A 272 30.83 7.15 1.81
N ILE A 273 29.64 7.66 1.48
CA ILE A 273 28.52 6.81 1.02
C ILE A 273 28.92 5.98 -0.21
N GLY A 274 29.81 6.48 -1.06
CA GLY A 274 30.33 5.72 -2.20
C GLY A 274 31.17 4.48 -1.82
N ALA A 275 31.44 4.24 -0.54
CA ALA A 275 32.05 2.99 -0.06
C ALA A 275 31.02 1.86 0.17
N LEU A 276 29.72 2.17 0.16
CA LEU A 276 28.63 1.22 0.41
C LEU A 276 28.30 0.41 -0.84
N THR A 277 29.24 -0.41 -1.32
CA THR A 277 29.14 -1.07 -2.63
C THR A 277 27.96 -2.04 -2.79
N GLN A 278 27.36 -2.50 -1.68
CA GLN A 278 26.18 -3.36 -1.67
C GLN A 278 24.85 -2.59 -1.66
N LEU A 279 24.89 -1.26 -1.51
CA LEU A 279 23.70 -0.42 -1.36
C LEU A 279 22.84 -0.49 -2.62
N GLN A 280 21.59 -0.91 -2.43
CA GLN A 280 20.56 -1.05 -3.46
C GLN A 280 19.55 0.07 -3.38
N TYR A 281 19.18 0.50 -2.18
CA TYR A 281 18.19 1.57 -1.98
C TYR A 281 18.79 2.64 -1.08
N PHE A 282 18.76 3.87 -1.57
CA PHE A 282 19.15 5.04 -0.78
C PHE A 282 18.06 6.10 -0.87
N LEU A 283 17.32 6.26 0.23
CA LEU A 283 16.16 7.14 0.35
C LEU A 283 16.46 8.24 1.35
N MET A 284 16.33 9.49 0.91
CA MET A 284 16.69 10.70 1.65
C MET A 284 15.74 11.86 1.35
N GLU A 285 14.62 11.59 0.70
CA GLU A 285 13.64 12.60 0.32
C GLU A 285 13.08 13.35 1.53
N LEU A 286 12.51 14.53 1.30
CA LEU A 286 11.85 15.32 2.33
C LEU A 286 12.78 15.63 3.52
N ASN A 287 13.96 16.17 3.23
CA ASN A 287 14.94 16.60 4.22
C ASN A 287 15.45 18.03 3.90
N GLN A 288 16.52 18.47 4.57
CA GLN A 288 17.16 19.77 4.36
C GLN A 288 18.60 19.63 3.86
N ILE A 289 18.92 18.52 3.18
CA ILE A 289 20.26 18.23 2.66
C ILE A 289 20.64 19.26 1.59
N ASN A 290 21.88 19.73 1.63
CA ASN A 290 22.39 20.76 0.74
C ASN A 290 23.74 20.35 0.11
N GLY A 291 24.34 21.27 -0.65
CA GLY A 291 25.57 21.00 -1.39
C GLY A 291 25.32 20.12 -2.62
N SER A 292 26.40 19.59 -3.19
CA SER A 292 26.35 18.79 -4.42
C SER A 292 26.25 17.30 -4.15
N ILE A 293 25.64 16.57 -5.09
CA ILE A 293 25.67 15.10 -5.09
C ILE A 293 27.12 14.63 -5.29
N PRO A 294 27.68 13.78 -4.40
CA PRO A 294 29.06 13.33 -4.49
C PRO A 294 29.34 12.51 -5.76
N SER A 295 30.44 12.82 -6.45
CA SER A 295 30.89 12.06 -7.63
C SER A 295 31.17 10.57 -7.36
N GLN A 296 31.42 10.23 -6.08
CA GLN A 296 31.70 8.88 -5.58
C GLN A 296 30.50 7.94 -5.67
N PHE A 297 29.30 8.44 -5.99
CA PHE A 297 28.14 7.60 -6.28
C PHE A 297 28.39 6.66 -7.47
N ILE A 298 29.37 6.95 -8.34
CA ILE A 298 29.88 6.01 -9.36
C ILE A 298 30.26 4.64 -8.78
N ASN A 299 30.68 4.59 -7.51
CA ASN A 299 31.13 3.38 -6.85
C ASN A 299 29.99 2.58 -6.18
N LEU A 300 28.73 2.88 -6.52
CA LEU A 300 27.55 2.15 -6.05
C LEU A 300 26.99 1.27 -7.19
N PRO A 301 27.66 0.16 -7.53
CA PRO A 301 27.27 -0.67 -8.68
C PRO A 301 25.93 -1.38 -8.47
N SER A 302 25.52 -1.60 -7.22
CA SER A 302 24.30 -2.32 -6.88
C SER A 302 23.08 -1.44 -6.68
N LEU A 303 23.22 -0.11 -6.80
CA LEU A 303 22.14 0.84 -6.54
C LEU A 303 21.02 0.62 -7.55
N LYS A 304 19.80 0.40 -7.06
CA LYS A 304 18.56 0.15 -7.81
C LYS A 304 17.58 1.32 -7.69
N GLY A 305 17.52 1.94 -6.53
CA GLY A 305 16.65 3.08 -6.23
C GLY A 305 17.42 4.18 -5.51
N LEU A 306 17.31 5.40 -6.01
CA LEU A 306 17.83 6.59 -5.39
C LEU A 306 16.74 7.66 -5.35
N ASP A 307 16.37 8.09 -4.14
CA ASP A 307 15.45 9.21 -3.96
C ASP A 307 16.12 10.27 -3.08
N LEU A 308 16.45 11.40 -3.70
CA LEU A 308 16.96 12.59 -3.02
C LEU A 308 16.01 13.78 -3.20
N SER A 309 14.74 13.52 -3.56
CA SER A 309 13.78 14.56 -3.88
C SER A 309 13.45 15.45 -2.68
N HIS A 310 12.87 16.63 -2.92
CA HIS A 310 12.45 17.55 -1.85
C HIS A 310 13.56 17.87 -0.84
N ASN A 311 14.70 18.33 -1.35
CA ASN A 311 15.86 18.73 -0.56
C ASN A 311 16.36 20.12 -1.02
N LYS A 312 17.57 20.49 -0.61
CA LYS A 312 18.25 21.74 -0.98
C LYS A 312 19.54 21.46 -1.76
N LEU A 313 19.62 20.34 -2.49
CA LEU A 313 20.80 19.97 -3.27
C LEU A 313 21.02 20.98 -4.40
N SER A 314 22.28 21.21 -4.75
CA SER A 314 22.70 22.23 -5.71
C SER A 314 23.94 21.81 -6.49
N GLY A 315 24.27 22.53 -7.56
CA GLY A 315 25.40 22.19 -8.43
C GLY A 315 25.02 21.16 -9.50
N PRO A 316 25.99 20.72 -10.32
CA PRO A 316 25.74 19.86 -11.46
C PRO A 316 25.52 18.39 -11.07
N LEU A 317 24.80 17.66 -11.92
CA LEU A 317 24.75 16.20 -11.84
C LEU A 317 26.13 15.61 -12.16
N PRO A 318 26.70 14.75 -11.30
CA PRO A 318 27.88 14.00 -11.67
C PRO A 318 27.52 13.02 -12.80
N PRO A 319 28.19 13.06 -13.98
CA PRO A 319 27.80 12.23 -15.13
C PRO A 319 27.73 10.74 -14.83
N ASN A 320 28.53 10.31 -13.87
CA ASN A 320 28.71 8.91 -13.53
C ASN A 320 27.61 8.35 -12.61
N ILE A 321 26.71 9.18 -12.09
CA ILE A 321 25.52 8.70 -11.34
C ILE A 321 24.58 7.92 -12.26
N ALA A 322 24.61 8.23 -13.56
CA ALA A 322 23.91 7.50 -14.60
C ALA A 322 24.45 6.08 -14.81
N SER A 323 25.65 5.76 -14.32
CA SER A 323 26.27 4.43 -14.46
C SER A 323 25.94 3.49 -13.31
N THR A 324 25.27 3.96 -12.26
CA THR A 324 24.71 3.08 -11.23
C THR A 324 23.58 2.26 -11.85
N SER A 325 23.41 0.99 -11.47
CA SER A 325 22.41 0.07 -12.05
C SER A 325 20.96 0.40 -11.64
N GLY A 326 20.68 1.68 -11.37
CA GLY A 326 19.44 2.20 -10.81
C GLY A 326 18.31 2.13 -11.81
N ARG A 327 17.23 1.41 -11.47
CA ARG A 327 15.98 1.45 -12.24
C ARG A 327 15.27 2.78 -12.06
N THR A 328 15.34 3.38 -10.87
CA THR A 328 14.63 4.62 -10.55
C THR A 328 15.54 5.62 -9.84
N ILE A 329 15.63 6.82 -10.40
CA ILE A 329 16.29 7.98 -9.77
C ILE A 329 15.27 9.13 -9.68
N ASP A 330 15.03 9.62 -8.47
CA ASP A 330 14.27 10.85 -8.23
C ASP A 330 15.16 11.89 -7.55
N LEU A 331 15.39 13.00 -8.24
CA LEU A 331 16.14 14.16 -7.76
C LEU A 331 15.26 15.42 -7.82
N SER A 332 13.95 15.26 -7.91
CA SER A 332 13.01 16.35 -8.09
C SER A 332 12.99 17.31 -6.90
N HIS A 333 12.46 18.52 -7.08
CA HIS A 333 12.32 19.50 -5.99
C HIS A 333 13.65 19.79 -5.27
N ASN A 334 14.65 20.22 -6.04
CA ASN A 334 15.96 20.62 -5.56
C ASN A 334 16.43 21.91 -6.29
N PHE A 335 17.68 22.31 -6.09
CA PHE A 335 18.33 23.45 -6.77
C PHE A 335 19.46 23.00 -7.69
N LEU A 336 19.39 21.80 -8.25
CA LEU A 336 20.42 21.27 -9.14
C LEU A 336 20.49 22.11 -10.44
N THR A 337 21.68 22.22 -11.00
CA THR A 337 22.01 23.14 -12.11
C THR A 337 22.83 22.45 -13.19
N GLY A 338 23.16 23.17 -14.27
CA GLY A 338 24.03 22.69 -15.32
C GLY A 338 23.31 21.81 -16.33
N ASP A 339 24.09 21.21 -17.22
CA ASP A 339 23.58 20.38 -18.32
C ASP A 339 23.19 18.99 -17.82
N ILE A 340 22.14 18.40 -18.39
CA ILE A 340 21.72 17.03 -18.10
C ILE A 340 22.53 16.07 -19.01
N PRO A 341 23.40 15.22 -18.46
CA PRO A 341 24.25 14.34 -19.27
C PRO A 341 23.43 13.36 -20.12
N SER A 342 23.70 13.23 -21.42
CA SER A 342 22.98 12.29 -22.31
C SER A 342 23.15 10.81 -21.91
N ILE A 343 24.19 10.47 -21.13
CA ILE A 343 24.48 9.11 -20.67
C ILE A 343 23.32 8.48 -19.87
N PHE A 344 22.48 9.29 -19.22
CA PHE A 344 21.26 8.81 -18.56
C PHE A 344 20.29 8.11 -19.53
N GLY A 345 20.23 8.55 -20.78
CA GLY A 345 19.37 7.99 -21.82
C GLY A 345 20.01 6.89 -22.67
N VAL A 346 21.32 6.68 -22.49
CA VAL A 346 22.09 5.63 -23.20
C VAL A 346 22.24 4.38 -22.32
N ASN A 347 22.16 4.52 -21.00
CA ASN A 347 22.21 3.38 -20.09
C ASN A 347 20.93 2.53 -20.21
N SER A 348 21.08 1.29 -20.67
CA SER A 348 19.98 0.34 -20.88
C SER A 348 19.32 -0.20 -19.61
N MET A 349 19.84 0.12 -18.42
CA MET A 349 19.28 -0.37 -17.14
C MET A 349 18.42 0.65 -16.40
N MET A 350 18.45 1.93 -16.79
CA MET A 350 17.66 2.98 -16.14
C MET A 350 16.25 3.03 -16.73
N GLU A 351 15.24 3.00 -15.87
CA GLU A 351 13.83 2.96 -16.29
C GLU A 351 13.15 4.30 -16.06
N SER A 352 13.41 4.93 -14.91
CA SER A 352 12.74 6.14 -14.45
C SER A 352 13.72 7.20 -13.96
N LEU A 353 13.54 8.43 -14.45
CA LEU A 353 14.33 9.59 -14.05
C LEU A 353 13.42 10.82 -13.83
N ASP A 354 13.28 11.24 -12.58
CA ASP A 354 12.62 12.51 -12.25
C ASP A 354 13.67 13.57 -11.86
N LEU A 355 13.75 14.62 -12.66
CA LEU A 355 14.59 15.80 -12.45
C LEU A 355 13.74 17.07 -12.32
N SER A 356 12.42 16.93 -12.12
CA SER A 356 11.51 18.06 -12.15
C SER A 356 11.73 19.03 -10.99
N TYR A 357 11.28 20.27 -11.14
CA TYR A 357 11.45 21.31 -10.12
C TYR A 357 12.92 21.47 -9.69
N ASN A 358 13.79 21.69 -10.68
CA ASN A 358 15.20 22.01 -10.48
C ASN A 358 15.56 23.26 -11.30
N ASN A 359 16.85 23.57 -11.40
CA ASN A 359 17.35 24.68 -12.20
C ASN A 359 18.33 24.20 -13.27
N PHE A 360 18.05 23.03 -13.87
CA PHE A 360 18.85 22.52 -14.99
C PHE A 360 18.76 23.45 -16.19
N THR A 361 19.89 23.59 -16.88
CA THR A 361 20.07 24.45 -18.05
C THR A 361 20.66 23.65 -19.20
N GLY A 362 20.97 24.33 -20.29
CA GLY A 362 21.66 23.71 -21.42
C GLY A 362 20.72 23.01 -22.39
N LYS A 363 21.33 22.21 -23.26
CA LYS A 363 20.62 21.55 -24.36
C LYS A 363 19.89 20.31 -23.89
N LEU A 364 18.75 20.04 -24.50
CA LEU A 364 18.08 18.76 -24.36
C LEU A 364 18.75 17.73 -25.27
N HIS A 365 18.89 16.50 -24.78
CA HIS A 365 19.46 15.38 -25.53
C HIS A 365 18.36 14.34 -25.79
N LYS A 366 18.06 14.06 -27.07
CA LYS A 366 17.04 13.06 -27.45
C LYS A 366 17.25 11.68 -26.84
N GLU A 367 18.49 11.30 -26.51
CA GLU A 367 18.78 10.00 -25.90
C GLU A 367 18.01 9.80 -24.60
N LEU A 368 17.75 10.86 -23.83
CA LEU A 368 17.01 10.79 -22.56
C LEU A 368 15.56 10.32 -22.75
N ALA A 369 15.00 10.48 -23.96
CA ALA A 369 13.65 10.00 -24.28
C ALA A 369 13.56 8.46 -24.38
N ASN A 370 14.68 7.74 -24.35
CA ASN A 370 14.68 6.27 -24.30
C ASN A 370 14.21 5.72 -22.94
N LEU A 371 14.20 6.54 -21.90
CA LEU A 371 13.74 6.14 -20.57
C LEU A 371 12.24 5.86 -20.57
N ILE A 372 11.81 4.84 -19.81
CA ILE A 372 10.39 4.45 -19.69
C ILE A 372 9.60 5.59 -19.06
N SER A 373 10.17 6.23 -18.05
CA SER A 373 9.62 7.39 -17.39
C SER A 373 10.69 8.46 -17.26
N ILE A 374 10.40 9.66 -17.77
CA ILE A 374 11.26 10.81 -17.59
C ILE A 374 10.40 12.03 -17.28
N ASN A 375 10.82 12.81 -16.30
CA ASN A 375 10.20 14.07 -15.95
C ASN A 375 11.27 15.15 -15.78
N LEU A 376 11.34 16.08 -16.73
CA LEU A 376 12.23 17.24 -16.73
C LEU A 376 11.44 18.53 -16.49
N SER A 377 10.17 18.44 -16.09
CA SER A 377 9.31 19.61 -15.94
C SER A 377 9.84 20.61 -14.91
N TYR A 378 9.48 21.88 -15.05
CA TYR A 378 9.88 22.97 -14.16
C TYR A 378 11.40 23.13 -14.03
N ASN A 379 12.10 23.09 -15.17
CA ASN A 379 13.52 23.42 -15.33
C ASN A 379 13.73 24.60 -16.29
N SER A 380 14.99 25.04 -16.44
CA SER A 380 15.42 26.18 -17.25
C SER A 380 16.16 25.74 -18.54
N LEU A 381 15.66 24.71 -19.21
CA LEU A 381 16.28 24.13 -20.42
C LEU A 381 16.23 25.08 -21.63
N ASP A 382 17.28 25.06 -22.44
CA ASP A 382 17.42 25.88 -23.66
C ASP A 382 17.06 25.05 -24.91
N PHE A 383 15.91 25.39 -25.50
CA PHE A 383 15.40 24.77 -26.73
C PHE A 383 15.73 25.58 -28.00
N SER A 384 16.40 26.74 -27.87
CA SER A 384 16.58 27.68 -28.99
C SER A 384 17.42 27.09 -30.13
N GLN A 385 18.36 26.21 -29.81
CA GLN A 385 19.26 25.60 -30.78
C GLN A 385 18.62 24.43 -31.56
N ASP A 386 17.61 23.78 -30.99
CA ASP A 386 16.92 22.65 -31.65
C ASP A 386 15.99 23.13 -32.77
N ILE A 387 15.41 24.33 -32.60
CA ILE A 387 14.51 24.97 -33.58
C ILE A 387 15.25 25.31 -34.90
N MET A 388 16.57 25.50 -34.84
CA MET A 388 17.41 25.87 -35.98
C MET A 388 18.12 24.69 -36.64
N SER A 389 17.94 23.46 -36.14
CA SER A 389 18.55 22.27 -36.73
C SER A 389 17.97 21.99 -38.13
N SER A 390 18.84 21.55 -39.04
CA SER A 390 18.57 21.45 -40.49
C SER A 390 17.26 20.73 -40.81
N LYS A 391 16.61 21.09 -41.94
CA LYS A 391 15.33 20.54 -42.46
C LYS A 391 15.20 19.00 -42.56
N SER A 392 16.23 18.24 -42.20
CA SER A 392 16.29 16.77 -42.24
C SER A 392 16.23 16.06 -40.89
N GLN A 393 16.24 16.75 -39.74
CA GLN A 393 16.11 16.14 -38.41
C GLN A 393 15.03 16.83 -37.56
N LEU A 394 14.26 16.03 -36.82
CA LEU A 394 13.31 16.53 -35.83
C LEU A 394 14.07 17.11 -34.63
N PRO A 395 13.61 18.23 -34.04
CA PRO A 395 14.13 18.74 -32.77
C PRO A 395 14.13 17.68 -31.66
N ASP A 396 15.13 17.70 -30.78
CA ASP A 396 15.32 16.67 -29.74
C ASP A 396 14.14 16.60 -28.76
N TYR A 397 13.48 17.74 -28.46
CA TYR A 397 12.27 17.76 -27.62
C TYR A 397 11.08 17.00 -28.21
N CYS A 398 11.06 16.72 -29.51
CA CYS A 398 9.97 15.99 -30.16
C CYS A 398 9.97 14.49 -29.83
N TYR A 399 11.03 13.97 -29.21
CA TYR A 399 11.12 12.56 -28.80
C TYR A 399 10.48 12.30 -27.42
N PHE A 400 10.17 13.35 -26.66
CA PHE A 400 9.63 13.24 -25.30
C PHE A 400 8.11 13.34 -25.28
N GLN A 401 7.50 12.76 -24.24
CA GLN A 401 6.09 13.00 -23.96
C GLN A 401 5.88 14.46 -23.51
N PRO A 402 4.74 15.10 -23.86
CA PRO A 402 4.48 16.50 -23.50
C PRO A 402 4.59 16.81 -22.00
N GLU A 403 4.14 15.87 -21.17
CA GLU A 403 4.12 16.00 -19.72
C GLU A 403 5.54 16.02 -19.13
N SER A 404 6.49 15.37 -19.79
CA SER A 404 7.89 15.27 -19.35
C SER A 404 8.65 16.60 -19.45
N LEU A 405 8.19 17.58 -20.22
CA LEU A 405 8.97 18.80 -20.50
C LEU A 405 8.33 20.10 -19.98
N ILE A 406 7.17 20.06 -19.31
CA ILE A 406 6.38 21.25 -18.90
C ILE A 406 7.25 22.32 -18.20
N GLY A 407 7.18 23.59 -18.60
CA GLY A 407 8.02 24.66 -18.01
C GLY A 407 7.80 26.04 -18.65
N CYS A 408 8.52 27.08 -18.18
CA CYS A 408 8.29 28.45 -18.66
C CYS A 408 8.72 28.70 -20.13
N ASN A 409 9.68 27.91 -20.65
CA ASN A 409 10.28 28.10 -21.98
C ASN A 409 10.00 26.92 -22.93
N THR A 410 8.95 26.14 -22.71
CA THR A 410 8.69 24.94 -23.51
C THR A 410 8.25 25.28 -24.94
N PRO A 411 8.90 24.72 -25.97
CA PRO A 411 8.45 24.87 -27.34
C PRO A 411 7.08 24.19 -27.54
N SER A 412 6.28 24.72 -28.46
CA SER A 412 5.00 24.09 -28.80
C SER A 412 5.24 22.77 -29.54
N PHE A 413 4.77 21.65 -28.97
CA PHE A 413 4.80 20.33 -29.62
C PHE A 413 4.07 20.29 -30.98
N ALA A 414 3.23 21.28 -31.29
CA ALA A 414 2.64 21.43 -32.62
C ALA A 414 3.69 21.59 -33.74
N SER A 415 4.89 22.06 -33.40
CA SER A 415 6.03 22.18 -34.33
C SER A 415 6.62 20.82 -34.75
N CYS A 416 6.42 19.76 -33.96
CA CYS A 416 6.87 18.40 -34.28
C CYS A 416 6.04 17.73 -35.39
N HIS A 417 4.89 18.31 -35.73
CA HIS A 417 3.96 17.81 -36.74
C HIS A 417 3.69 18.86 -37.82
N SER A 418 4.73 19.42 -38.42
CA SER A 418 4.56 20.24 -39.62
C SER A 418 4.42 19.34 -40.86
N THR A 419 3.20 19.01 -41.26
CA THR A 419 2.94 18.59 -42.65
C THR A 419 3.04 19.79 -43.59
N PRO A 420 3.54 19.63 -44.84
CA PRO A 420 3.55 20.73 -45.80
C PRO A 420 2.10 21.06 -46.14
N LYS A 421 1.65 22.27 -45.80
CA LYS A 421 0.38 22.80 -46.32
C LYS A 421 0.49 22.96 -47.83
N THR A 422 -0.09 22.04 -48.60
CA THR A 422 -0.37 22.25 -50.03
C THR A 422 -1.45 23.31 -50.16
N GLN A 423 -1.03 24.49 -50.63
CA GLN A 423 -1.94 25.51 -51.15
C GLN A 423 -2.64 24.97 -52.40
N LEU A 424 -3.96 25.10 -52.47
CA LEU A 424 -4.70 25.12 -53.73
C LEU A 424 -5.71 26.28 -53.71
N PRO A 425 -6.04 26.85 -54.89
CA PRO A 425 -6.34 28.27 -55.04
C PRO A 425 -7.82 28.61 -54.98
N HIS A 426 -8.09 29.88 -54.65
CA HIS A 426 -9.38 30.55 -54.77
C HIS A 426 -9.98 30.47 -56.18
N SER A 427 -11.28 30.15 -56.31
CA SER A 427 -12.21 30.97 -57.10
C SER A 427 -13.68 30.72 -56.74
N ALA A 428 -14.48 31.79 -56.89
CA ALA A 428 -15.83 31.97 -56.36
C ALA A 428 -16.94 31.32 -57.21
N LYS A 429 -18.08 31.00 -56.58
CA LYS A 429 -19.33 31.79 -56.73
C LYS A 429 -20.48 31.23 -55.90
N THR A 430 -20.91 32.09 -54.99
CA THR A 430 -22.18 32.16 -54.27
C THR A 430 -23.39 32.07 -55.20
N LYS A 431 -24.35 31.18 -54.90
CA LYS A 431 -25.80 31.35 -55.18
C LYS A 431 -26.72 30.25 -54.60
N HIS A 432 -26.52 29.76 -53.36
CA HIS A 432 -27.54 28.91 -52.71
C HIS A 432 -27.77 29.14 -51.21
N LEU A 433 -27.12 30.13 -50.59
CA LEU A 433 -27.18 30.33 -49.12
C LEU A 433 -28.44 31.09 -48.62
N LEU A 434 -29.26 31.66 -49.50
CA LEU A 434 -30.40 32.51 -49.10
C LEU A 434 -31.69 31.74 -48.76
N VAL A 435 -31.80 30.47 -49.16
CA VAL A 435 -33.03 29.67 -48.95
C VAL A 435 -33.03 28.96 -47.59
N ILE A 436 -31.87 28.77 -46.97
CA ILE A 436 -31.71 28.05 -45.68
C ILE A 436 -31.68 29.01 -44.49
N VAL A 437 -31.12 30.21 -44.65
CA VAL A 437 -30.88 31.14 -43.54
C VAL A 437 -32.18 31.80 -43.03
N LEU A 438 -33.10 32.12 -43.94
CA LEU A 438 -34.35 32.83 -43.61
C LEU A 438 -35.28 32.06 -42.64
N PRO A 439 -35.57 30.75 -42.82
CA PRO A 439 -36.41 30.02 -41.88
C PRO A 439 -35.74 29.84 -40.51
N ILE A 440 -34.41 29.66 -40.48
CA ILE A 440 -33.65 29.49 -39.24
C ILE A 440 -33.69 30.77 -38.40
N THR A 441 -33.53 31.93 -39.03
CA THR A 441 -33.62 33.22 -38.32
C THR A 441 -35.02 33.50 -37.77
N CYS A 442 -36.07 33.10 -38.48
CA CYS A 442 -37.45 33.25 -38.01
C CYS A 442 -37.75 32.33 -36.82
N ILE A 443 -37.23 31.09 -36.81
CA ILE A 443 -37.39 30.14 -35.69
C ILE A 443 -36.65 30.63 -34.44
N ILE A 444 -35.43 31.16 -34.61
CA ILE A 444 -34.66 31.73 -33.49
C ILE A 444 -35.37 32.96 -32.92
N LEU A 445 -35.96 33.82 -33.75
CA LEU A 445 -36.68 35.00 -33.27
C LEU A 445 -37.97 34.62 -32.54
N LEU A 446 -38.71 33.62 -33.03
CA LEU A 446 -39.94 33.14 -32.39
C LEU A 446 -39.66 32.43 -31.06
N THR A 447 -38.55 31.69 -30.95
CA THR A 447 -38.13 31.05 -29.68
C THR A 447 -37.70 32.08 -28.66
N ILE A 448 -36.98 33.14 -29.05
CA ILE A 448 -36.61 34.24 -28.15
C ILE A 448 -37.86 34.99 -27.66
N ILE A 449 -38.82 35.26 -28.54
CA ILE A 449 -40.09 35.91 -28.15
C ILE A 449 -40.90 35.01 -27.21
N ALA A 450 -40.96 33.69 -27.47
CA ALA A 450 -41.61 32.73 -26.59
C ALA A 450 -40.94 32.68 -25.20
N ILE A 451 -39.60 32.69 -25.15
CA ILE A 451 -38.83 32.73 -23.89
C ILE A 451 -39.12 34.03 -23.13
N ILE A 452 -39.20 35.17 -23.82
CA ILE A 452 -39.50 36.47 -23.19
C ILE A 452 -40.95 36.50 -22.67
N LEU A 453 -41.91 35.93 -23.40
CA LEU A 453 -43.31 35.83 -22.96
C LEU A 453 -43.50 34.85 -21.80
N LEU A 454 -42.74 33.74 -21.77
CA LEU A 454 -42.69 32.80 -20.65
C LEU A 454 -42.02 33.42 -19.41
N ALA A 455 -40.91 34.12 -19.59
CA ALA A 455 -40.20 34.84 -18.52
C ALA A 455 -41.04 36.00 -17.94
N ARG A 456 -41.89 36.62 -18.76
CA ARG A 456 -42.86 37.63 -18.31
C ARG A 456 -44.08 37.03 -17.60
N ARG A 457 -44.44 35.77 -17.87
CA ARG A 457 -45.49 35.04 -17.11
C ARG A 457 -45.03 34.56 -15.73
N THR A 458 -43.72 34.37 -15.52
CA THR A 458 -43.16 33.94 -14.22
C THR A 458 -42.92 35.07 -13.22
N LYS A 459 -43.19 36.33 -13.59
CA LYS A 459 -43.13 37.48 -12.67
C LYS A 459 -44.50 37.84 -12.08
N SER A 460 -45.25 36.85 -11.60
CA SER A 460 -46.33 37.04 -10.63
C SER A 460 -46.67 35.71 -9.97
N LYS A 461 -46.00 35.45 -8.84
CA LYS A 461 -46.47 34.70 -7.66
C LYS A 461 -45.25 34.44 -6.78
N LYS A 462 -45.00 35.38 -5.85
CA LYS A 462 -44.19 35.14 -4.67
C LYS A 462 -44.98 34.17 -3.79
N LEU A 463 -44.57 32.91 -3.75
CA LEU A 463 -45.04 31.94 -2.78
C LEU A 463 -43.85 31.06 -2.42
N GLU A 464 -43.43 31.12 -1.16
CA GLU A 464 -42.52 30.15 -0.56
C GLU A 464 -42.99 28.74 -0.89
N LYS A 465 -42.12 27.97 -1.54
CA LYS A 465 -42.27 26.53 -1.61
C LYS A 465 -40.90 25.89 -1.63
N ARG A 466 -40.50 25.37 -0.46
CA ARG A 466 -39.62 24.21 -0.37
C ARG A 466 -40.20 23.13 -1.28
N THR A 467 -39.54 22.82 -2.39
CA THR A 467 -39.93 21.70 -3.25
C THR A 467 -38.88 20.60 -3.18
N ALA A 468 -39.24 19.60 -2.39
CA ALA A 468 -39.02 18.16 -2.58
C ALA A 468 -37.76 17.73 -3.34
N LYS A 469 -36.76 17.32 -2.56
CA LYS A 469 -35.75 16.32 -2.93
C LYS A 469 -36.47 14.98 -3.15
N ASN A 470 -36.89 14.69 -4.40
CA ASN A 470 -37.37 13.37 -4.82
C ASN A 470 -37.30 13.22 -6.36
N GLY A 471 -36.14 13.51 -6.91
CA GLY A 471 -35.70 13.02 -8.23
C GLY A 471 -34.45 12.17 -8.03
N ASP A 472 -34.21 11.20 -8.92
CA ASP A 472 -33.01 10.35 -8.90
C ASP A 472 -31.75 11.23 -9.02
N LEU A 473 -31.16 11.55 -7.88
CA LEU A 473 -30.09 12.54 -7.70
C LEU A 473 -28.85 12.23 -8.57
N PHE A 474 -28.67 10.97 -8.97
CA PHE A 474 -27.55 10.46 -9.76
C PHE A 474 -27.74 10.62 -11.28
N SER A 475 -28.95 10.91 -11.75
CA SER A 475 -29.20 11.25 -13.16
C SER A 475 -28.72 12.65 -13.54
N ILE A 476 -28.32 13.46 -12.55
CA ILE A 476 -27.99 14.89 -12.67
C ILE A 476 -26.47 15.15 -12.53
N TRP A 477 -25.67 14.13 -12.21
CA TRP A 477 -24.23 14.28 -12.00
C TRP A 477 -23.47 14.43 -13.32
N ASN A 478 -23.53 15.64 -13.89
CA ASN A 478 -22.66 16.08 -14.97
C ASN A 478 -21.24 16.35 -14.48
N TYR A 479 -20.30 16.26 -15.43
CA TYR A 479 -18.83 16.33 -15.33
C TYR A 479 -18.21 17.37 -14.36
N ASP A 480 -18.93 18.42 -13.94
CA ASP A 480 -18.39 19.53 -13.14
C ASP A 480 -18.86 19.53 -11.66
N GLY A 481 -19.64 18.54 -11.21
CA GLY A 481 -19.77 18.14 -9.79
C GLY A 481 -20.28 19.15 -8.74
N LYS A 482 -20.57 20.43 -9.06
CA LYS A 482 -20.83 21.50 -8.08
C LYS A 482 -21.96 21.23 -7.08
N ILE A 483 -23.07 20.63 -7.53
CA ILE A 483 -24.23 20.35 -6.66
C ILE A 483 -23.95 19.12 -5.76
N ALA A 484 -23.24 18.12 -6.30
CA ALA A 484 -22.85 16.93 -5.53
C ALA A 484 -21.79 17.27 -4.48
N PHE A 485 -20.91 18.23 -4.77
CA PHE A 485 -19.87 18.68 -3.86
C PHE A 485 -20.47 19.26 -2.56
N GLU A 486 -21.43 20.19 -2.66
CA GLU A 486 -22.05 20.80 -1.47
C GLU A 486 -22.84 19.78 -0.63
N ASP A 487 -23.66 18.94 -1.26
CA ASP A 487 -24.43 17.91 -0.54
C ASP A 487 -23.52 16.88 0.15
N ILE A 488 -22.37 16.51 -0.42
CA ILE A 488 -21.41 15.58 0.18
C ILE A 488 -20.62 16.23 1.32
N ILE A 489 -20.15 17.47 1.13
CA ILE A 489 -19.46 18.22 2.19
C ILE A 489 -20.40 18.43 3.39
N GLU A 490 -21.66 18.79 3.16
CA GLU A 490 -22.66 18.92 4.22
C GLU A 490 -22.94 17.58 4.90
N ALA A 491 -23.17 16.51 4.13
CA ALA A 491 -23.49 15.18 4.66
C ALA A 491 -22.34 14.53 5.45
N THR A 492 -21.09 14.94 5.20
CA THR A 492 -19.89 14.45 5.89
C THR A 492 -19.34 15.44 6.91
N GLN A 493 -19.98 16.59 7.10
CA GLN A 493 -19.48 17.70 7.94
C GLN A 493 -18.03 18.09 7.62
N ASP A 494 -17.74 18.30 6.33
CA ASP A 494 -16.39 18.56 5.81
C ASP A 494 -15.43 17.38 6.04
N PHE A 495 -15.89 16.16 5.74
CA PHE A 495 -15.12 14.93 5.91
C PHE A 495 -14.60 14.71 7.34
N ASP A 496 -15.45 14.99 8.33
CA ASP A 496 -15.16 14.74 9.74
C ASP A 496 -14.90 13.25 9.97
N ILE A 497 -13.89 12.95 10.78
CA ILE A 497 -13.43 11.60 11.08
C ILE A 497 -14.54 10.69 11.64
N ARG A 498 -15.58 11.26 12.26
CA ARG A 498 -16.74 10.50 12.77
C ARG A 498 -17.55 9.80 11.67
N TYR A 499 -17.42 10.23 10.43
CA TYR A 499 -18.04 9.60 9.27
C TYR A 499 -17.08 8.69 8.51
N CYS A 500 -15.80 8.64 8.90
CA CYS A 500 -14.79 7.80 8.27
C CYS A 500 -15.04 6.34 8.62
N ILE A 501 -15.23 5.51 7.60
CA ILE A 501 -15.49 4.06 7.71
C ILE A 501 -14.30 3.22 7.25
N GLY A 502 -13.22 3.85 6.79
CA GLY A 502 -11.97 3.19 6.47
C GLY A 502 -10.95 4.18 5.90
N THR A 503 -9.68 3.99 6.23
CA THR A 503 -8.57 4.76 5.67
C THR A 503 -7.57 3.79 5.04
N GLY A 504 -7.22 4.02 3.79
CA GLY A 504 -6.24 3.24 3.04
C GLY A 504 -5.04 4.07 2.60
N ALA A 505 -4.15 3.45 1.83
CA ALA A 505 -2.85 4.02 1.44
C ALA A 505 -2.93 5.32 0.61
N TYR A 506 -4.07 5.61 -0.04
CA TYR A 506 -4.22 6.80 -0.88
C TYR A 506 -5.56 7.53 -0.70
N GLY A 507 -6.29 7.24 0.37
CA GLY A 507 -7.55 7.93 0.64
C GLY A 507 -8.36 7.37 1.79
N SER A 508 -9.37 8.14 2.20
CA SER A 508 -10.29 7.80 3.27
C SER A 508 -11.71 7.66 2.72
N VAL A 509 -12.42 6.63 3.18
CA VAL A 509 -13.82 6.34 2.80
C VAL A 509 -14.74 6.84 3.90
N TYR A 510 -15.76 7.59 3.52
CA TYR A 510 -16.73 8.19 4.42
C TYR A 510 -18.14 7.71 4.12
N ARG A 511 -18.92 7.43 5.16
CA ARG A 511 -20.35 7.17 5.04
C ARG A 511 -21.10 8.50 4.96
N ALA A 512 -21.75 8.77 3.83
CA ALA A 512 -22.55 9.98 3.64
C ALA A 512 -24.03 9.64 3.47
N GLN A 513 -24.89 10.24 4.28
CA GLN A 513 -26.34 10.17 4.07
C GLN A 513 -26.78 11.40 3.29
N LEU A 514 -27.11 11.21 2.01
CA LEU A 514 -27.54 12.28 1.14
C LEU A 514 -28.90 12.82 1.60
N PRO A 515 -29.22 14.07 1.27
CA PRO A 515 -30.49 14.66 1.68
C PRO A 515 -31.76 14.00 1.10
N SER A 516 -31.61 13.13 0.10
CA SER A 516 -32.67 12.24 -0.38
C SER A 516 -32.95 11.05 0.56
N GLY A 517 -32.16 10.89 1.61
CA GLY A 517 -32.17 9.75 2.54
C GLY A 517 -31.27 8.60 2.11
N LYS A 518 -30.77 8.60 0.87
CA LYS A 518 -29.89 7.55 0.35
C LYS A 518 -28.50 7.61 1.00
N VAL A 519 -28.01 6.46 1.45
CA VAL A 519 -26.66 6.30 2.00
C VAL A 519 -25.69 5.90 0.89
N VAL A 520 -24.53 6.53 0.86
CA VAL A 520 -23.46 6.27 -0.11
C VAL A 520 -22.10 6.20 0.60
N ALA A 521 -21.15 5.50 -0.01
CA ALA A 521 -19.74 5.51 0.41
C ALA A 521 -18.95 6.51 -0.44
N VAL A 522 -18.17 7.38 0.19
CA VAL A 522 -17.41 8.44 -0.48
C VAL A 522 -15.93 8.23 -0.22
N LYS A 523 -15.16 7.80 -1.23
CA LYS A 523 -13.70 7.64 -1.14
C LYS A 523 -13.03 8.94 -1.56
N LYS A 524 -12.47 9.67 -0.60
CA LYS A 524 -11.73 10.93 -0.80
C LYS A 524 -10.23 10.65 -0.84
N LEU A 525 -9.55 11.09 -1.90
CA LEU A 525 -8.08 11.08 -1.94
C LEU A 525 -7.52 12.15 -1.01
N HIS A 526 -6.45 11.86 -0.27
CA HIS A 526 -5.84 12.91 0.56
C HIS A 526 -5.23 14.00 -0.34
N GLN A 527 -5.32 15.26 0.08
CA GLN A 527 -4.92 16.41 -0.75
C GLN A 527 -3.44 16.38 -1.14
N ARG A 528 -2.56 15.82 -0.29
CA ARG A 528 -1.14 15.59 -0.61
C ARG A 528 -0.93 14.46 -1.62
N GLU A 529 -1.78 13.43 -1.59
CA GLU A 529 -1.73 12.27 -2.48
C GLU A 529 -2.36 12.57 -3.85
N SER A 530 -3.31 13.50 -3.95
CA SER A 530 -3.85 13.98 -5.24
C SER A 530 -2.82 14.67 -6.14
N GLN A 531 -1.68 15.07 -5.58
CA GLN A 531 -0.55 15.66 -6.30
C GLN A 531 0.46 14.58 -6.76
N ASN A 532 0.31 13.34 -6.31
CA ASN A 532 1.08 12.20 -6.79
C ASN A 532 0.45 11.67 -8.09
N PRO A 533 1.19 11.67 -9.22
CA PRO A 533 0.68 11.18 -10.50
C PRO A 533 0.20 9.72 -10.48
N SER A 534 0.73 8.85 -9.61
CA SER A 534 0.30 7.45 -9.50
C SER A 534 -1.12 7.33 -8.94
N PHE A 535 -1.49 8.18 -7.96
CA PHE A 535 -2.79 8.16 -7.31
C PHE A 535 -3.86 8.87 -8.15
N ASP A 536 -3.51 9.96 -8.85
CA ASP A 536 -4.39 10.53 -9.90
C ASP A 536 -4.64 9.52 -11.02
N LYS A 537 -3.60 8.79 -11.46
CA LYS A 537 -3.75 7.70 -12.45
C LYS A 537 -4.64 6.57 -11.94
N SER A 538 -4.45 6.12 -10.69
CA SER A 538 -5.29 5.11 -10.04
C SER A 538 -6.75 5.55 -9.98
N PHE A 539 -7.00 6.78 -9.53
CA PHE A 539 -8.34 7.38 -9.46
C PHE A 539 -9.02 7.42 -10.84
N ARG A 540 -8.32 7.96 -11.85
CA ARG A 540 -8.84 8.04 -13.23
C ARG A 540 -9.09 6.65 -13.82
N ASN A 541 -8.22 5.69 -13.50
CA ASN A 541 -8.36 4.32 -13.95
C ASN A 541 -9.61 3.67 -13.33
N GLU A 542 -9.83 3.86 -12.04
CA GLU A 542 -11.03 3.37 -11.34
C GLU A 542 -12.31 3.98 -11.93
N VAL A 543 -12.32 5.30 -12.19
CA VAL A 543 -13.44 5.97 -12.89
C VAL A 543 -13.67 5.37 -14.27
N LYS A 544 -12.61 5.18 -15.06
CA LYS A 544 -12.69 4.63 -16.41
C LYS A 544 -13.29 3.22 -16.38
N MET A 545 -12.71 2.32 -15.58
CA MET A 545 -13.15 0.93 -15.49
C MET A 545 -14.62 0.82 -15.05
N LEU A 546 -14.99 1.47 -13.94
CA LEU A 546 -16.35 1.38 -13.40
C LEU A 546 -17.42 2.10 -14.24
N THR A 547 -17.02 2.97 -15.17
CA THR A 547 -17.93 3.54 -16.16
C THR A 547 -18.16 2.58 -17.34
N GLU A 548 -17.16 1.77 -17.68
CA GLU A 548 -17.17 0.84 -18.82
C GLU A 548 -17.77 -0.54 -18.48
N ILE A 549 -17.63 -1.00 -17.23
CA ILE A 549 -18.09 -2.32 -16.79
C ILE A 549 -19.30 -2.24 -15.87
N ARG A 550 -20.23 -3.20 -15.99
CA ARG A 550 -21.38 -3.32 -15.09
C ARG A 550 -21.73 -4.78 -14.87
N HIS A 551 -21.62 -5.22 -13.63
CA HIS A 551 -21.98 -6.58 -13.24
C HIS A 551 -22.55 -6.57 -11.82
N ARG A 552 -23.46 -7.49 -11.50
CA ARG A 552 -24.12 -7.58 -10.18
C ARG A 552 -23.16 -7.84 -9.01
N ASN A 553 -21.97 -8.38 -9.31
CA ASN A 553 -20.91 -8.65 -8.33
C ASN A 553 -19.72 -7.67 -8.48
N ILE A 554 -19.93 -6.49 -9.06
CA ILE A 554 -18.93 -5.41 -9.14
C ILE A 554 -19.56 -4.16 -8.50
N VAL A 555 -18.78 -3.45 -7.69
CA VAL A 555 -19.24 -2.26 -6.98
C VAL A 555 -19.80 -1.22 -7.96
N LYS A 556 -20.94 -0.62 -7.60
CA LYS A 556 -21.58 0.38 -8.45
C LYS A 556 -21.04 1.77 -8.15
N LEU A 557 -20.37 2.36 -9.14
CA LEU A 557 -20.02 3.78 -9.12
C LEU A 557 -21.27 4.62 -9.40
N HIS A 558 -21.63 5.49 -8.45
CA HIS A 558 -22.70 6.46 -8.60
C HIS A 558 -22.23 7.75 -9.26
N GLY A 559 -20.97 8.12 -9.04
CA GLY A 559 -20.27 9.19 -9.75
C GLY A 559 -18.99 9.60 -9.04
N PHE A 560 -18.42 10.72 -9.46
CA PHE A 560 -17.10 11.18 -9.02
C PHE A 560 -17.00 12.70 -9.04
N CYS A 561 -16.04 13.24 -8.32
CA CYS A 561 -15.68 14.66 -8.33
C CYS A 561 -14.19 14.81 -8.68
N LEU A 562 -13.91 15.66 -9.68
CA LEU A 562 -12.57 16.06 -10.13
C LEU A 562 -12.38 17.55 -9.87
N HIS A 563 -12.31 17.96 -8.60
CA HIS A 563 -12.05 19.36 -8.24
C HIS A 563 -10.61 19.55 -7.74
N SER A 564 -9.99 20.68 -8.06
CA SER A 564 -8.57 20.98 -7.77
C SER A 564 -8.20 21.01 -6.28
N GLN A 565 -9.20 21.04 -5.39
CA GLN A 565 -9.02 21.02 -3.93
C GLN A 565 -9.49 19.72 -3.29
N CYS A 566 -10.22 18.87 -4.02
CA CYS A 566 -10.81 17.65 -3.47
C CYS A 566 -11.27 16.71 -4.60
N MET A 567 -10.69 15.50 -4.64
CA MET A 567 -11.10 14.43 -5.56
C MET A 567 -11.74 13.31 -4.77
N PHE A 568 -12.92 12.84 -5.19
CA PHE A 568 -13.57 11.71 -4.55
C PHE A 568 -14.44 10.88 -5.49
N LEU A 569 -14.63 9.61 -5.13
CA LEU A 569 -15.51 8.65 -5.79
C LEU A 569 -16.71 8.38 -4.89
N VAL A 570 -17.89 8.28 -5.47
CA VAL A 570 -19.12 7.97 -4.74
C VAL A 570 -19.65 6.61 -5.20
N TYR A 571 -19.69 5.66 -4.28
CA TYR A 571 -20.15 4.30 -4.51
C TYR A 571 -21.47 4.03 -3.83
N GLU A 572 -22.11 2.95 -4.25
CA GLU A 572 -23.09 2.25 -3.43
C GLU A 572 -22.48 1.87 -2.08
N TYR A 573 -23.21 2.15 -0.99
CA TYR A 573 -22.77 1.80 0.36
C TYR A 573 -23.00 0.32 0.62
N MET A 574 -22.02 -0.34 1.24
CA MET A 574 -22.05 -1.77 1.57
C MET A 574 -22.13 -1.90 3.09
N GLU A 575 -23.27 -2.35 3.62
CA GLU A 575 -23.58 -2.27 5.05
C GLU A 575 -22.66 -3.10 5.93
N LYS A 576 -22.19 -4.24 5.41
CA LYS A 576 -21.32 -5.20 6.11
C LYS A 576 -19.83 -4.97 5.81
N GLY A 577 -19.50 -3.85 5.17
CA GLY A 577 -18.11 -3.47 4.89
C GLY A 577 -17.39 -4.47 3.99
N SER A 578 -16.08 -4.65 4.21
CA SER A 578 -15.26 -5.62 3.46
C SER A 578 -15.37 -7.02 4.06
N LEU A 579 -15.15 -8.04 3.23
CA LEU A 579 -15.02 -9.43 3.64
C LEU A 579 -13.90 -9.62 4.67
N PHE A 580 -12.80 -8.87 4.57
CA PHE A 580 -11.75 -8.87 5.59
C PHE A 580 -12.29 -8.55 7.00
N TYR A 581 -13.04 -7.45 7.13
CA TYR A 581 -13.74 -7.10 8.37
C TYR A 581 -14.78 -8.14 8.78
N ALA A 582 -15.63 -8.60 7.84
CA ALA A 582 -16.68 -9.58 8.15
C ALA A 582 -16.12 -10.96 8.58
N LEU A 583 -14.90 -11.30 8.15
CA LEU A 583 -14.20 -12.51 8.61
C LEU A 583 -13.51 -12.32 9.97
N ARG A 584 -13.20 -11.08 10.38
CA ARG A 584 -12.46 -10.73 11.60
C ARG A 584 -13.33 -10.22 12.75
N ILE A 585 -14.57 -9.80 12.51
CA ILE A 585 -15.50 -9.28 13.52
C ILE A 585 -16.49 -10.40 13.91
N ASP A 586 -16.47 -10.81 15.19
CA ASP A 586 -17.16 -12.01 15.70
C ASP A 586 -18.66 -12.07 15.40
N ASP A 587 -19.42 -10.99 15.64
CA ASP A 587 -20.87 -10.96 15.38
C ASP A 587 -21.23 -11.14 13.90
N GLU A 588 -20.37 -10.65 12.99
CA GLU A 588 -20.58 -10.79 11.53
C GLU A 588 -20.03 -12.12 10.99
N ALA A 589 -18.97 -12.64 11.62
CA ALA A 589 -18.40 -13.95 11.29
C ALA A 589 -19.32 -15.11 11.69
N GLU A 590 -20.10 -14.98 12.77
CA GLU A 590 -21.15 -15.93 13.16
C GLU A 590 -22.32 -15.97 12.14
N GLU A 591 -22.64 -14.83 11.51
CA GLU A 591 -23.64 -14.76 10.44
C GLU A 591 -23.15 -15.44 9.14
N LEU A 592 -21.83 -15.56 8.94
CA LEU A 592 -21.20 -16.18 7.76
C LEU A 592 -21.19 -17.72 7.83
N THR A 593 -22.38 -18.32 7.73
CA THR A 593 -22.55 -19.76 7.51
C THR A 593 -21.76 -20.26 6.29
N TRP A 594 -21.50 -21.57 6.21
CA TRP A 594 -20.86 -22.16 5.03
C TRP A 594 -21.55 -21.80 3.70
N SER A 595 -22.88 -21.76 3.68
CA SER A 595 -23.64 -21.32 2.50
C SER A 595 -23.36 -19.87 2.12
N HIS A 596 -23.23 -18.97 3.10
CA HIS A 596 -22.87 -17.57 2.82
C HIS A 596 -21.46 -17.47 2.26
N ARG A 597 -20.49 -18.18 2.85
CA ARG A 597 -19.10 -18.23 2.36
C ARG A 597 -19.00 -18.73 0.91
N VAL A 598 -19.73 -19.80 0.58
CA VAL A 598 -19.79 -20.32 -0.80
C VAL A 598 -20.44 -19.30 -1.75
N ASN A 599 -21.49 -18.60 -1.32
CA ASN A 599 -22.14 -17.58 -2.13
C ASN A 599 -21.24 -16.35 -2.36
N ILE A 600 -20.46 -15.96 -1.35
CA ILE A 600 -19.46 -14.88 -1.44
C ILE A 600 -18.38 -15.25 -2.46
N LEU A 601 -17.81 -16.46 -2.36
CA LEU A 601 -16.82 -16.96 -3.30
C LEU A 601 -17.40 -17.09 -4.71
N SER A 602 -18.66 -17.52 -4.83
CA SER A 602 -19.35 -17.57 -6.12
C SER A 602 -19.55 -16.17 -6.70
N GLY A 603 -19.88 -15.16 -5.88
CA GLY A 603 -20.03 -13.78 -6.30
C GLY A 603 -18.73 -13.19 -6.85
N ALA A 604 -17.64 -13.31 -6.10
CA ALA A 604 -16.31 -12.86 -6.53
C ALA A 604 -15.84 -13.61 -7.80
N ALA A 605 -16.02 -14.93 -7.86
CA ALA A 605 -15.68 -15.71 -9.07
C ALA A 605 -16.50 -15.29 -10.30
N ASN A 606 -17.78 -14.98 -10.13
CA ASN A 606 -18.62 -14.48 -11.24
C ASN A 606 -18.12 -13.13 -11.76
N ALA A 607 -17.70 -12.21 -10.88
CA ALA A 607 -17.12 -10.93 -11.28
C ALA A 607 -15.82 -11.11 -12.07
N LEU A 608 -14.91 -11.96 -11.57
CA LEU A 608 -13.63 -12.25 -12.25
C LEU A 608 -13.86 -12.93 -13.61
N SER A 609 -14.75 -13.92 -13.67
CA SER A 609 -15.11 -14.58 -14.93
C SER A 609 -15.68 -13.61 -15.96
N TYR A 610 -16.54 -12.68 -15.53
CA TYR A 610 -17.08 -11.64 -16.40
C TYR A 610 -15.95 -10.77 -16.98
N MET A 611 -15.02 -10.29 -16.14
CA MET A 611 -13.90 -9.47 -16.59
C MET A 611 -12.91 -10.20 -17.50
N HIS A 612 -12.62 -11.47 -17.21
CA HIS A 612 -11.63 -12.26 -17.96
C HIS A 612 -12.17 -12.80 -19.30
N HIS A 613 -13.49 -13.01 -19.40
CA HIS A 613 -14.05 -13.78 -20.52
C HIS A 613 -15.21 -13.10 -21.25
N ASP A 614 -15.98 -12.25 -20.57
CA ASP A 614 -17.14 -11.58 -21.16
C ASP A 614 -16.82 -10.12 -21.58
N CYS A 615 -15.79 -9.51 -20.98
CA CYS A 615 -15.20 -8.26 -21.45
C CYS A 615 -14.23 -8.50 -22.62
N SER A 616 -14.28 -7.63 -23.62
CA SER A 616 -13.39 -7.65 -24.78
C SER A 616 -12.85 -6.24 -25.05
N PRO A 617 -11.54 -5.98 -24.85
CA PRO A 617 -10.50 -6.94 -24.43
C PRO A 617 -10.64 -7.39 -22.96
N PRO A 618 -10.03 -8.53 -22.55
CA PRO A 618 -10.07 -9.00 -21.18
C PRO A 618 -9.53 -7.97 -20.18
N ILE A 619 -10.10 -7.92 -18.99
CA ILE A 619 -9.71 -6.99 -17.92
C ILE A 619 -9.16 -7.78 -16.74
N VAL A 620 -7.97 -7.44 -16.25
CA VAL A 620 -7.34 -8.05 -15.07
C VAL A 620 -7.38 -7.05 -13.93
N HIS A 621 -7.93 -7.45 -12.77
CA HIS A 621 -8.12 -6.60 -11.60
C HIS A 621 -6.79 -6.23 -10.92
N ARG A 622 -5.86 -7.20 -10.79
CA ARG A 622 -4.50 -7.09 -10.22
C ARG A 622 -4.39 -6.86 -8.72
N ASP A 623 -5.48 -6.51 -8.04
CA ASP A 623 -5.50 -6.37 -6.58
C ASP A 623 -6.71 -7.06 -5.94
N VAL A 624 -6.91 -8.35 -6.24
CA VAL A 624 -8.00 -9.14 -5.64
C VAL A 624 -7.61 -9.55 -4.22
N THR A 625 -8.25 -8.96 -3.22
CA THR A 625 -8.03 -9.22 -1.78
C THR A 625 -9.36 -9.31 -1.03
N SER A 626 -9.33 -9.79 0.21
CA SER A 626 -10.53 -9.78 1.09
C SER A 626 -10.97 -8.37 1.48
N ASN A 627 -10.05 -7.40 1.53
CA ASN A 627 -10.37 -5.98 1.73
C ASN A 627 -11.15 -5.39 0.55
N ASN A 628 -10.87 -5.87 -0.67
CA ASN A 628 -11.48 -5.37 -1.90
C ASN A 628 -12.76 -6.13 -2.29
N ILE A 629 -13.22 -7.10 -1.49
CA ILE A 629 -14.54 -7.74 -1.63
C ILE A 629 -15.46 -7.14 -0.58
N LEU A 630 -16.52 -6.46 -0.99
CA LEU A 630 -17.47 -5.81 -0.09
C LEU A 630 -18.77 -6.62 0.01
N LEU A 631 -19.44 -6.51 1.15
CA LEU A 631 -20.66 -7.24 1.49
C LEU A 631 -21.81 -6.25 1.77
N ASN A 632 -22.95 -6.48 1.14
CA ASN A 632 -24.18 -5.76 1.47
C ASN A 632 -24.93 -6.40 2.66
N SER A 633 -26.08 -5.83 3.04
CA SER A 633 -26.94 -6.37 4.10
C SER A 633 -27.39 -7.83 3.92
N GLU A 634 -27.41 -8.35 2.70
CA GLU A 634 -27.74 -9.75 2.40
C GLU A 634 -26.51 -10.67 2.24
N LEU A 635 -25.31 -10.19 2.60
CA LEU A 635 -24.04 -10.89 2.43
C LEU A 635 -23.72 -11.25 0.96
N HIS A 636 -24.27 -10.49 0.02
CA HIS A 636 -23.88 -10.59 -1.38
C HIS A 636 -22.54 -9.88 -1.60
N ALA A 637 -21.61 -10.60 -2.21
CA ALA A 637 -20.27 -10.10 -2.49
C ALA A 637 -20.20 -9.28 -3.78
N VAL A 638 -19.52 -8.13 -3.70
CA VAL A 638 -19.12 -7.32 -4.84
C VAL A 638 -17.61 -7.06 -4.80
N VAL A 639 -16.97 -7.10 -5.96
CA VAL A 639 -15.56 -6.72 -6.12
C VAL A 639 -15.44 -5.20 -6.26
N SER A 640 -14.45 -4.61 -5.60
CA SER A 640 -14.18 -3.17 -5.53
C SER A 640 -12.69 -2.86 -5.72
N ASP A 641 -12.35 -1.57 -5.78
CA ASP A 641 -11.00 -1.03 -6.00
C ASP A 641 -10.36 -1.41 -7.35
N PHE A 642 -10.86 -0.75 -8.40
CA PHE A 642 -10.38 -0.93 -9.77
C PHE A 642 -9.21 0.01 -10.12
N GLY A 643 -8.59 0.65 -9.13
CA GLY A 643 -7.51 1.62 -9.35
C GLY A 643 -6.30 1.02 -10.07
N THR A 644 -6.05 -0.28 -9.85
CA THR A 644 -4.90 -1.02 -10.41
C THR A 644 -5.25 -1.87 -11.64
N ALA A 645 -6.55 -1.96 -11.97
CA ALA A 645 -7.07 -2.82 -13.03
C ALA A 645 -6.52 -2.46 -14.42
N ARG A 646 -6.37 -3.45 -15.29
CA ARG A 646 -5.74 -3.28 -16.60
C ARG A 646 -6.47 -4.05 -17.69
N VAL A 647 -6.67 -3.40 -18.83
CA VAL A 647 -7.13 -4.05 -20.07
C VAL A 647 -5.95 -4.74 -20.77
N LEU A 648 -6.10 -6.03 -21.10
CA LEU A 648 -5.13 -6.79 -21.88
C LEU A 648 -5.39 -6.59 -23.38
N ASP A 649 -4.84 -5.51 -23.90
CA ASP A 649 -4.90 -5.20 -25.34
C ASP A 649 -3.91 -6.10 -26.12
N PRO A 650 -4.36 -6.86 -27.13
CA PRO A 650 -3.48 -7.69 -27.96
C PRO A 650 -2.31 -6.94 -28.61
N ASP A 651 -2.45 -5.63 -28.82
CA ASP A 651 -1.45 -4.77 -29.45
C ASP A 651 -0.53 -4.07 -28.43
N SER A 652 -0.68 -4.36 -27.13
CA SER A 652 0.10 -3.79 -26.01
C SER A 652 0.99 -4.84 -25.32
N SER A 653 2.09 -4.39 -24.71
CA SER A 653 2.94 -5.27 -23.91
C SER A 653 2.23 -5.70 -22.62
N ASN A 654 2.24 -7.00 -22.31
CA ASN A 654 1.72 -7.54 -21.05
C ASN A 654 2.61 -7.19 -19.83
N GLN A 655 3.78 -6.58 -20.03
CA GLN A 655 4.66 -6.16 -18.93
C GLN A 655 4.12 -4.93 -18.18
N THR A 656 4.32 -4.88 -16.87
CA THR A 656 3.80 -3.80 -16.02
C THR A 656 4.67 -3.56 -14.78
N LEU A 657 4.46 -2.43 -14.11
CA LEU A 657 4.99 -2.18 -12.76
C LEU A 657 4.41 -3.23 -11.77
N LYS A 658 5.20 -3.66 -10.79
CA LYS A 658 4.72 -4.57 -9.72
C LYS A 658 3.64 -3.85 -8.91
N VAL A 659 2.39 -4.26 -9.06
CA VAL A 659 1.21 -3.70 -8.38
C VAL A 659 0.36 -4.87 -7.90
N GLY A 660 -0.09 -4.82 -6.66
CA GLY A 660 -0.87 -5.84 -5.98
C GLY A 660 -0.42 -6.01 -4.52
N THR A 661 -1.32 -6.49 -3.67
CA THR A 661 -1.07 -6.67 -2.24
C THR A 661 -0.13 -7.87 -1.96
N TYR A 662 0.91 -7.66 -1.15
CA TYR A 662 1.80 -8.73 -0.70
C TYR A 662 1.01 -9.82 0.03
N GLY A 663 1.33 -11.10 -0.24
CA GLY A 663 0.53 -12.24 0.23
C GLY A 663 -0.60 -12.68 -0.71
N TYR A 664 -0.99 -11.85 -1.69
CA TYR A 664 -1.96 -12.20 -2.73
C TYR A 664 -1.33 -12.28 -4.13
N LEU A 665 -0.11 -11.77 -4.30
CA LEU A 665 0.55 -11.66 -5.60
C LEU A 665 0.98 -13.02 -6.15
N ALA A 666 0.63 -13.30 -7.40
CA ALA A 666 1.05 -14.51 -8.10
C ALA A 666 2.59 -14.55 -8.29
N PRO A 667 3.26 -15.69 -8.05
CA PRO A 667 4.72 -15.81 -8.16
C PRO A 667 5.25 -15.38 -9.53
N GLU A 668 4.60 -15.80 -10.62
CA GLU A 668 5.00 -15.45 -11.98
C GLU A 668 4.92 -13.93 -12.24
N LEU A 669 3.95 -13.25 -11.64
CA LEU A 669 3.85 -11.78 -11.72
C LEU A 669 4.95 -11.12 -10.89
N ALA A 670 5.31 -11.71 -9.74
CA ALA A 670 6.39 -11.25 -8.87
C ALA A 670 7.77 -11.35 -9.55
N TYR A 671 8.00 -12.37 -10.37
CA TYR A 671 9.29 -12.61 -11.05
C TYR A 671 9.39 -12.02 -12.45
N THR A 672 8.31 -12.07 -13.25
CA THR A 672 8.37 -11.77 -14.69
C THR A 672 7.76 -10.43 -15.09
N LEU A 673 7.02 -9.79 -14.18
CA LEU A 673 6.26 -8.56 -14.42
C LEU A 673 5.23 -8.66 -15.55
N SER A 674 4.92 -9.87 -16.03
CA SER A 674 3.94 -10.12 -17.09
C SER A 674 2.56 -10.38 -16.47
N VAL A 675 1.57 -9.56 -16.82
CA VAL A 675 0.18 -9.73 -16.35
C VAL A 675 -0.58 -10.65 -17.28
N THR A 676 -1.28 -11.59 -16.68
CA THR A 676 -2.30 -12.41 -17.34
C THR A 676 -3.53 -12.49 -16.43
N GLU A 677 -4.65 -12.97 -16.96
CA GLU A 677 -5.84 -13.27 -16.14
C GLU A 677 -5.56 -14.28 -15.02
N LYS A 678 -4.49 -15.07 -15.12
CA LYS A 678 -4.10 -16.05 -14.09
C LYS A 678 -3.60 -15.41 -12.80
N CYS A 679 -3.12 -14.18 -12.84
CA CYS A 679 -2.69 -13.46 -11.64
C CYS A 679 -3.87 -13.22 -10.68
N ASP A 680 -5.03 -12.86 -11.23
CA ASP A 680 -6.27 -12.71 -10.47
C ASP A 680 -6.79 -14.05 -9.95
N VAL A 681 -6.63 -15.13 -10.73
CA VAL A 681 -7.03 -16.49 -10.31
C VAL A 681 -6.23 -16.95 -9.10
N TYR A 682 -4.92 -16.68 -9.06
CA TYR A 682 -4.09 -16.96 -7.90
C TYR A 682 -4.54 -16.14 -6.68
N SER A 683 -4.70 -14.82 -6.86
CA SER A 683 -5.14 -13.90 -5.80
C SER A 683 -6.51 -14.31 -5.23
N PHE A 684 -7.44 -14.73 -6.11
CA PHE A 684 -8.72 -15.32 -5.72
C PHE A 684 -8.57 -16.63 -4.95
N GLY A 685 -7.58 -17.46 -5.28
CA GLY A 685 -7.26 -18.67 -4.52
C GLY A 685 -6.88 -18.35 -3.07
N VAL A 686 -6.11 -17.28 -2.84
CA VAL A 686 -5.77 -16.79 -1.50
C VAL A 686 -7.02 -16.30 -0.77
N VAL A 687 -7.87 -15.50 -1.42
CA VAL A 687 -9.17 -15.08 -0.87
C VAL A 687 -10.07 -16.27 -0.53
N ALA A 688 -10.09 -17.30 -1.38
CA ALA A 688 -10.87 -18.51 -1.14
C ALA A 688 -10.39 -19.26 0.10
N LEU A 689 -9.07 -19.41 0.25
CA LEU A 689 -8.48 -19.96 1.46
C LEU A 689 -8.83 -19.11 2.67
N GLU A 690 -8.68 -17.80 2.59
CA GLU A 690 -9.02 -16.86 3.66
C GLU A 690 -10.50 -16.95 4.08
N THR A 691 -11.40 -17.03 3.11
CA THR A 691 -12.86 -17.16 3.35
C THR A 691 -13.22 -18.50 3.97
N ILE A 692 -12.51 -19.58 3.62
CA ILE A 692 -12.75 -20.92 4.19
C ILE A 692 -12.13 -21.01 5.59
N MET A 693 -10.95 -20.45 5.77
CA MET A 693 -10.15 -20.52 7.01
C MET A 693 -10.58 -19.48 8.04
N GLY A 694 -11.29 -18.42 7.62
CA GLY A 694 -11.61 -17.28 8.47
C GLY A 694 -10.43 -16.31 8.70
N ARG A 695 -9.27 -16.55 8.07
CA ARG A 695 -8.04 -15.75 8.23
C ARG A 695 -7.09 -15.92 7.06
N HIS A 696 -6.25 -14.92 6.81
CA HIS A 696 -5.30 -14.93 5.69
C HIS A 696 -4.28 -16.08 5.82
N PRO A 697 -3.98 -16.84 4.75
CA PRO A 697 -3.10 -18.01 4.80
C PRO A 697 -1.60 -17.62 4.74
N SER A 698 -1.15 -16.65 5.54
CA SER A 698 0.20 -16.07 5.49
C SER A 698 1.32 -17.11 5.53
N TYR A 699 1.19 -18.15 6.38
CA TYR A 699 2.15 -19.25 6.50
C TYR A 699 2.28 -20.12 5.23
N LEU A 700 1.22 -20.26 4.42
CA LEU A 700 1.26 -21.05 3.18
C LEU A 700 1.82 -20.24 2.00
N VAL A 701 1.65 -18.91 2.02
CA VAL A 701 2.03 -18.04 0.91
C VAL A 701 3.46 -17.51 1.05
N PHE A 702 3.96 -17.27 2.27
CA PHE A 702 5.33 -16.79 2.49
C PHE A 702 6.42 -17.81 2.08
N VAL A 703 6.13 -19.10 2.18
CA VAL A 703 7.08 -20.18 1.85
C VAL A 703 7.38 -20.26 0.34
N GLN A 704 6.59 -19.61 -0.53
CA GLN A 704 6.79 -19.64 -1.99
C GLN A 704 7.57 -18.44 -2.56
N LEU A 705 7.94 -17.47 -1.73
CA LEU A 705 8.64 -16.24 -2.14
C LEU A 705 10.14 -16.20 -1.75
N PHE A 706 10.69 -17.31 -1.24
CA PHE A 706 12.11 -17.49 -0.94
C PHE A 706 12.81 -18.45 -1.91
#